data_AF-A0A2E9YXG4-F1
#
_entry.id   AF-A0A2E9YXG4-F1
#
_cell.length_a   1.000
_cell.length_b   1.000
_cell.length_c   1.000
_cell.angle_alpha   90.00
_cell.angle_beta   90.00
_cell.angle_gamma   90.00
#
_symmetry.space_group_name_H-M   'P 1'
#
loop_
_entity.id
_entity.type
_entity.pdbx_description
1 polymer ?
#
loop_
_entity_poly.entity_id
_entity_poly.type
_entity_poly.pdbx_seq_one_letter_code
_entity_poly.pdbx_strand_id
1 'polypeptide(L)'
;MAYLLGVDTGGTYTDAVLIRDETVVVGAAKALTTRADLAIGVGNAVRSVLAQAGIEAAQVSLASLSTTLATNALVEGQGGRIGLIYIGFKERDLQTHGLADALKGDPCLLLDGGHNHDGSEAQPLDEPRLTTFLETHRSEVSGFAIASHFATRNPTHELRAAELVTQITGRPVSASHQLSAKLNGPKRALTAVLNARLIGMIDRLIGRAQEILVEIGVIAPLMVVRGDGALISASQARERPIETILSGPAASIVGARWLTGADHALVSDIGGTTTDVALLRDGRPTIDPAGAQVGIYRTMVEAVAMRTTGLGGDSEVHFRTEGLQGGVTLGPKRLLPVSLVAVDDPEVVHQALDAQLRNATPGEFDGRFVRAVPGQTHEGIGPREIALLDRIGDSLHPLDKILRARIETGALKRLVERGLVQVAGVTPSDASHALGRLDAWDAMASVKALRLLGRRRTGAGEMLAPDPDKMAQIIIDQLTQQTALALLETAFAEETPAFDGSPDVLARHILLQRGLGHHRGLLKIDAALNLPVIGLGASAAAYYPAVGTAVGAKMILPEHAGVANAIGAVVGRVTMRESGTVTSPAEGKFRVHLVGGPQDFSDQNSALALLEQALRTKAHADAAAAGAADIQVTAQRDIRTAGVENREVFVEAIVTVEATGRPRVAVG
;
A
#
# COMPACT_ATOMS: atom_id res chain seq x y z
N MET A 1 14.59 -30.15 -3.18
CA MET A 1 14.81 -28.76 -3.62
C MET A 1 13.44 -28.13 -3.73
N ALA A 2 13.22 -27.02 -3.04
CA ALA A 2 11.93 -26.33 -3.07
C ALA A 2 12.08 -25.03 -3.87
N TYR A 3 11.19 -24.84 -4.85
CA TYR A 3 11.08 -23.56 -5.58
C TYR A 3 9.88 -22.79 -5.05
N LEU A 4 10.12 -21.56 -4.63
CA LEU A 4 9.11 -20.66 -4.10
C LEU A 4 8.84 -19.56 -5.12
N LEU A 5 7.58 -19.39 -5.49
CA LEU A 5 7.10 -18.42 -6.46
C LEU A 5 6.51 -17.22 -5.74
N GLY A 6 7.17 -16.07 -5.84
CA GLY A 6 6.64 -14.79 -5.36
C GLY A 6 6.08 -13.97 -6.51
N VAL A 7 4.91 -13.38 -6.31
CA VAL A 7 4.26 -12.51 -7.28
C VAL A 7 3.76 -11.24 -6.60
N ASP A 8 4.03 -10.09 -7.20
CA ASP A 8 3.44 -8.81 -6.79
C ASP A 8 2.65 -8.19 -7.94
N THR A 9 1.38 -7.89 -7.72
CA THR A 9 0.55 -7.16 -8.68
C THR A 9 0.48 -5.67 -8.33
N GLY A 10 1.30 -4.88 -9.01
CA GLY A 10 1.27 -3.41 -8.96
C GLY A 10 0.35 -2.79 -10.02
N GLY A 11 0.24 -1.46 -10.02
CA GLY A 11 -0.64 -0.72 -10.93
C GLY A 11 -0.17 -0.61 -12.39
N THR A 12 1.07 -1.02 -12.69
CA THR A 12 1.68 -0.97 -14.04
C THR A 12 2.25 -2.32 -14.46
N TYR A 13 3.06 -2.93 -13.59
CA TYR A 13 3.66 -4.23 -13.82
C TYR A 13 3.22 -5.21 -12.74
N THR A 14 3.16 -6.47 -13.15
CA THR A 14 3.12 -7.64 -12.28
C THR A 14 4.51 -8.26 -12.29
N ASP A 15 5.13 -8.31 -11.13
CA ASP A 15 6.49 -8.83 -10.94
C ASP A 15 6.39 -10.29 -10.45
N ALA A 16 7.23 -11.18 -10.97
CA ALA A 16 7.33 -12.56 -10.51
C ALA A 16 8.79 -12.95 -10.28
N VAL A 17 9.02 -13.75 -9.24
CA VAL A 17 10.35 -14.26 -8.87
C VAL A 17 10.29 -15.74 -8.50
N LEU A 18 11.33 -16.48 -8.84
CA LEU A 18 11.55 -17.84 -8.35
C LEU A 18 12.75 -17.86 -7.42
N ILE A 19 12.54 -18.37 -6.21
CA ILE A 19 13.58 -18.55 -5.20
C ILE A 19 13.77 -20.03 -4.93
N ARG A 20 15.01 -20.51 -5.05
CA ARG A 20 15.40 -21.87 -4.70
C ARG A 20 15.86 -21.92 -3.25
N ASP A 21 15.30 -22.87 -2.48
CA ASP A 21 15.69 -23.19 -1.11
C ASP A 21 15.78 -21.93 -0.20
N GLU A 22 14.83 -21.00 -0.35
CA GLU A 22 14.74 -19.72 0.40
C GLU A 22 15.96 -18.79 0.32
N THR A 23 16.95 -19.07 -0.54
CA THR A 23 18.27 -18.42 -0.47
C THR A 23 18.76 -17.84 -1.79
N VAL A 24 18.31 -18.37 -2.93
CA VAL A 24 18.86 -17.99 -4.24
C VAL A 24 17.72 -17.61 -5.19
N VAL A 25 17.76 -16.38 -5.71
CA VAL A 25 16.91 -15.97 -6.84
C VAL A 25 17.42 -16.70 -8.09
N VAL A 26 16.56 -17.52 -8.71
CA VAL A 26 16.91 -18.28 -9.93
C VAL A 26 16.23 -17.75 -11.18
N GLY A 27 15.27 -16.84 -11.03
CA GLY A 27 14.62 -16.15 -12.13
C GLY A 27 13.76 -15.00 -11.64
N ALA A 28 13.65 -13.95 -12.45
CA ALA A 28 12.76 -12.82 -12.21
C ALA A 28 12.17 -12.35 -13.55
N ALA A 29 10.86 -12.11 -13.58
CA ALA A 29 10.18 -11.63 -14.78
C ALA A 29 9.18 -10.53 -14.44
N LYS A 30 8.85 -9.73 -15.46
CA LYS A 30 7.81 -8.70 -15.39
C LYS A 30 6.83 -8.89 -16.53
N ALA A 31 5.55 -8.66 -16.25
CA ALA A 31 4.51 -8.57 -17.26
C ALA A 31 3.69 -7.30 -17.04
N LEU A 32 3.06 -6.78 -18.09
CA LEU A 32 2.11 -5.67 -17.94
C LEU A 32 0.91 -6.11 -17.09
N THR A 33 0.51 -5.26 -16.15
CA THR A 33 -0.68 -5.50 -15.33
C THR A 33 -1.93 -5.34 -16.18
N THR A 34 -2.76 -6.37 -16.25
CA THR A 34 -4.06 -6.33 -16.91
C THR A 34 -5.13 -5.84 -15.92
N ARG A 35 -5.41 -4.53 -15.87
CA ARG A 35 -6.31 -3.94 -14.84
C ARG A 35 -7.71 -4.55 -14.79
N ALA A 36 -8.25 -4.95 -15.94
CA ALA A 36 -9.57 -5.58 -16.03
C ALA A 36 -9.63 -6.98 -15.39
N ASP A 37 -8.51 -7.71 -15.40
CA ASP A 37 -8.35 -9.02 -14.75
C ASP A 37 -6.87 -9.21 -14.39
N LEU A 38 -6.50 -8.84 -13.16
CA LEU A 38 -5.10 -8.88 -12.69
C LEU A 38 -4.51 -10.29 -12.78
N ALA A 39 -5.34 -11.33 -12.74
CA ALA A 39 -4.90 -12.72 -12.80
C ALA A 39 -4.24 -13.04 -14.16
N ILE A 40 -4.63 -12.36 -15.24
CA ILE A 40 -3.96 -12.47 -16.55
C ILE A 40 -2.51 -11.97 -16.46
N GLY A 41 -2.29 -10.83 -15.80
CA GLY A 41 -0.96 -10.28 -15.54
C GLY A 41 -0.11 -11.24 -14.70
N VAL A 42 -0.70 -11.84 -13.66
CA VAL A 42 -0.08 -12.90 -12.85
C VAL A 42 0.34 -14.07 -13.74
N GLY A 43 -0.57 -14.61 -14.55
CA GLY A 43 -0.28 -15.74 -15.44
C GLY A 43 0.86 -15.47 -16.42
N ASN A 44 0.88 -14.27 -17.01
CA ASN A 44 1.94 -13.86 -17.94
C ASN A 44 3.30 -13.77 -17.24
N ALA A 45 3.36 -13.17 -16.05
CA ALA A 45 4.59 -13.05 -15.27
C ALA A 45 5.11 -14.43 -14.84
N VAL A 46 4.22 -15.32 -14.38
CA VAL A 46 4.55 -16.68 -13.94
C VAL A 46 5.06 -17.55 -15.10
N ARG A 47 4.39 -17.54 -16.26
CA ARG A 47 4.88 -18.27 -17.45
C ARG A 47 6.25 -17.78 -17.89
N SER A 48 6.48 -16.47 -17.85
CA SER A 48 7.76 -15.86 -18.22
C SER A 48 8.88 -16.27 -17.27
N VAL A 49 8.68 -16.20 -15.95
CA VAL A 49 9.73 -16.55 -14.98
C VAL A 49 10.08 -18.04 -15.01
N LEU A 50 9.10 -18.92 -15.18
CA LEU A 50 9.33 -20.37 -15.32
C LEU A 50 10.14 -20.70 -16.59
N ALA A 51 9.78 -20.07 -17.71
CA ALA A 51 10.47 -20.27 -18.98
C ALA A 51 11.92 -19.76 -18.94
N GLN A 52 12.15 -18.57 -18.37
CA GLN A 52 13.49 -18.00 -18.24
C GLN A 52 14.39 -18.81 -17.30
N ALA A 53 13.83 -19.34 -16.20
CA ALA A 53 14.57 -20.16 -15.25
C ALA A 53 14.76 -21.61 -15.70
N GLY A 54 14.02 -22.07 -16.73
CA GLY A 54 14.02 -23.47 -17.17
C GLY A 54 13.46 -24.43 -16.12
N ILE A 55 12.48 -23.99 -15.33
CA ILE A 55 11.88 -24.74 -14.22
C ILE A 55 10.47 -25.20 -14.60
N GLU A 56 10.16 -26.47 -14.32
CA GLU A 56 8.81 -27.00 -14.54
C GLU A 56 7.85 -26.48 -13.46
N ALA A 57 6.62 -26.13 -13.87
CA ALA A 57 5.60 -25.57 -12.96
C ALA A 57 5.32 -26.47 -11.74
N ALA A 58 5.36 -27.79 -11.92
CA ALA A 58 5.13 -28.77 -10.86
C ALA A 58 6.23 -28.79 -9.77
N GLN A 59 7.40 -28.19 -10.03
CA GLN A 59 8.49 -28.09 -9.05
C GLN A 59 8.29 -26.93 -8.06
N VAL A 60 7.36 -26.03 -8.33
CA VAL A 60 6.98 -24.96 -7.40
C VAL A 60 6.29 -25.58 -6.20
N SER A 61 6.84 -25.32 -5.01
CA SER A 61 6.35 -25.88 -3.73
C SER A 61 5.51 -24.89 -2.92
N LEU A 62 5.57 -23.60 -3.26
CA LEU A 62 4.78 -22.53 -2.64
C LEU A 62 4.60 -21.40 -3.66
N ALA A 63 3.38 -20.86 -3.74
CA ALA A 63 3.13 -19.59 -4.42
C ALA A 63 2.66 -18.55 -3.40
N SER A 64 3.07 -17.30 -3.57
CA SER A 64 2.60 -16.20 -2.74
C SER A 64 2.33 -14.95 -3.57
N LEU A 65 1.26 -14.23 -3.22
CA LEU A 65 0.77 -13.07 -3.95
C LEU A 65 0.66 -11.85 -3.02
N SER A 66 1.32 -10.76 -3.36
CA SER A 66 1.00 -9.41 -2.87
C SER A 66 0.23 -8.63 -3.92
N THR A 67 -0.63 -7.71 -3.48
CA THR A 67 -1.46 -6.93 -4.39
C THR A 67 -1.79 -5.54 -3.86
N THR A 68 -1.77 -4.57 -4.77
CA THR A 68 -2.24 -3.20 -4.49
C THR A 68 -3.74 -3.02 -4.66
N LEU A 69 -4.48 -4.07 -5.05
CA LEU A 69 -5.91 -4.00 -5.36
C LEU A 69 -6.75 -3.45 -4.19
N ALA A 70 -6.53 -3.94 -2.97
CA ALA A 70 -7.27 -3.49 -1.79
C ALA A 70 -7.02 -2.00 -1.50
N THR A 71 -5.76 -1.56 -1.53
CA THR A 71 -5.41 -0.15 -1.32
C THR A 71 -6.04 0.75 -2.38
N ASN A 72 -5.92 0.39 -3.65
CA ASN A 72 -6.47 1.19 -4.74
C ASN A 72 -8.00 1.25 -4.69
N ALA A 73 -8.66 0.11 -4.42
CA ALA A 73 -10.11 0.06 -4.30
C ALA A 73 -10.63 0.99 -3.20
N LEU A 74 -9.95 1.08 -2.05
CA LEU A 74 -10.35 2.02 -0.99
C LEU A 74 -10.14 3.49 -1.38
N VAL A 75 -9.02 3.81 -2.02
CA VAL A 75 -8.72 5.18 -2.47
C VAL A 75 -9.71 5.63 -3.56
N GLU A 76 -10.00 4.75 -4.51
CA GLU A 76 -10.93 4.98 -5.62
C GLU A 76 -12.40 4.82 -5.20
N GLY A 77 -12.65 4.35 -3.97
CA GLY A 77 -13.98 4.15 -3.43
C GLY A 77 -14.77 3.03 -4.11
N GLN A 78 -14.08 2.05 -4.68
CA GLN A 78 -14.62 0.88 -5.35
C GLN A 78 -14.99 -0.24 -4.36
N GLY A 79 -15.82 -1.17 -4.82
CA GLY A 79 -16.26 -2.34 -4.08
C GLY A 79 -17.78 -2.46 -4.02
N GLY A 80 -18.25 -3.56 -3.45
CA GLY A 80 -19.68 -3.85 -3.43
C GLY A 80 -20.46 -2.97 -2.45
N ARG A 81 -21.76 -2.82 -2.67
CA ARG A 81 -22.67 -2.23 -1.66
C ARG A 81 -22.71 -3.14 -0.43
N ILE A 82 -22.67 -2.58 0.77
CA ILE A 82 -22.70 -3.38 2.02
C ILE A 82 -23.88 -2.99 2.91
N GLY A 83 -24.27 -3.82 3.86
CA GLY A 83 -25.19 -3.45 4.94
C GLY A 83 -24.45 -3.31 6.26
N LEU A 84 -24.60 -2.20 6.98
CA LEU A 84 -24.06 -2.03 8.33
C LEU A 84 -25.11 -2.36 9.40
N ILE A 85 -24.78 -3.26 10.31
CA ILE A 85 -25.55 -3.57 11.52
C ILE A 85 -24.80 -2.96 12.71
N TYR A 86 -25.37 -1.90 13.28
CA TYR A 86 -24.72 -1.05 14.28
C TYR A 86 -25.46 -1.12 15.62
N ILE A 87 -24.93 -1.94 16.53
CA ILE A 87 -25.63 -2.41 17.74
C ILE A 87 -25.15 -1.62 18.97
N GLY A 88 -26.06 -0.96 19.67
CA GLY A 88 -25.78 -0.18 20.89
C GLY A 88 -25.09 1.16 20.63
N PHE A 89 -25.10 1.65 19.39
CA PHE A 89 -24.55 2.95 18.99
C PHE A 89 -25.65 3.96 18.66
N LYS A 90 -25.30 5.25 18.66
CA LYS A 90 -26.21 6.35 18.32
C LYS A 90 -25.94 6.87 16.92
N GLU A 91 -26.93 7.51 16.32
CA GLU A 91 -26.83 8.08 14.96
C GLU A 91 -25.66 9.06 14.80
N ARG A 92 -25.39 9.88 15.83
CA ARG A 92 -24.24 10.79 15.85
C ARG A 92 -22.89 10.08 15.68
N ASP A 93 -22.79 8.81 16.07
CA ASP A 93 -21.54 8.05 16.01
C ASP A 93 -21.19 7.69 14.56
N LEU A 94 -22.16 7.68 13.63
CA LEU A 94 -21.93 7.52 12.19
C LEU A 94 -21.12 8.68 11.58
N GLN A 95 -21.19 9.87 12.18
CA GLN A 95 -20.47 11.06 11.71
C GLN A 95 -19.00 11.08 12.18
N THR A 96 -18.56 10.05 12.90
CA THR A 96 -17.19 9.97 13.41
C THR A 96 -16.30 9.10 12.51
N HIS A 97 -15.02 9.42 12.45
CA HIS A 97 -14.01 8.67 11.70
C HIS A 97 -14.29 8.47 10.19
N GLY A 98 -15.21 9.23 9.60
CA GLY A 98 -15.60 9.07 8.18
C GLY A 98 -16.47 7.84 7.90
N LEU A 99 -17.14 7.28 8.91
CA LEU A 99 -18.01 6.11 8.73
C LEU A 99 -19.19 6.39 7.78
N ALA A 100 -19.85 7.54 7.91
CA ALA A 100 -20.90 7.97 6.97
C ALA A 100 -20.37 8.09 5.52
N ASP A 101 -19.19 8.67 5.35
CA ASP A 101 -18.54 8.79 4.03
C ASP A 101 -18.13 7.43 3.46
N ALA A 102 -17.80 6.46 4.31
CA ALA A 102 -17.52 5.08 3.90
C ALA A 102 -18.78 4.32 3.49
N LEU A 103 -19.93 4.63 4.09
CA LEU A 103 -21.22 4.02 3.73
C LEU A 103 -21.75 4.55 2.40
N LYS A 104 -21.59 5.84 2.09
CA LYS A 104 -22.07 6.43 0.81
C LYS A 104 -23.55 6.14 0.49
N GLY A 105 -24.41 6.08 1.51
CA GLY A 105 -25.83 5.75 1.35
C GLY A 105 -26.15 4.26 1.32
N ASP A 106 -25.19 3.40 1.69
CA ASP A 106 -25.40 1.99 1.96
C ASP A 106 -26.35 1.78 3.16
N PRO A 107 -27.15 0.69 3.20
CA PRO A 107 -28.14 0.49 4.25
C PRO A 107 -27.46 0.33 5.60
N CYS A 108 -27.97 1.04 6.59
CA CYS A 108 -27.48 0.99 7.96
C CYS A 108 -28.65 0.74 8.90
N LEU A 109 -28.51 -0.27 9.76
CA LEU A 109 -29.45 -0.58 10.82
C LEU A 109 -28.84 -0.20 12.16
N LEU A 110 -29.46 0.77 12.83
CA LEU A 110 -29.19 1.03 14.24
C LEU A 110 -30.09 0.13 15.09
N LEU A 111 -29.48 -0.69 15.94
CA LEU A 111 -30.16 -1.57 16.89
C LEU A 111 -29.80 -1.19 18.32
N ASP A 112 -30.76 -1.34 19.21
CA ASP A 112 -30.50 -1.41 20.64
C ASP A 112 -29.75 -2.73 20.96
N GLY A 113 -29.07 -2.75 22.10
CA GLY A 113 -28.21 -3.86 22.52
C GLY A 113 -26.82 -3.40 22.93
N GLY A 114 -25.82 -4.22 22.65
CA GLY A 114 -24.44 -4.02 23.05
C GLY A 114 -24.17 -4.39 24.51
N HIS A 115 -22.94 -4.13 24.92
CA HIS A 115 -22.44 -4.44 26.25
C HIS A 115 -21.95 -3.18 26.95
N ASN A 116 -21.76 -3.25 28.25
CA ASN A 116 -21.13 -2.21 29.06
C ASN A 116 -19.60 -2.34 29.05
N HIS A 117 -18.90 -1.35 29.62
CA HIS A 117 -17.44 -1.33 29.71
C HIS A 117 -16.83 -2.52 30.45
N ASP A 118 -17.62 -3.16 31.32
CA ASP A 118 -17.24 -4.32 32.11
C ASP A 118 -17.60 -5.66 31.42
N GLY A 119 -18.20 -5.60 30.23
CA GLY A 119 -18.62 -6.73 29.41
C GLY A 119 -20.01 -7.31 29.74
N SER A 120 -20.73 -6.74 30.72
CA SER A 120 -22.12 -7.11 31.00
C SER A 120 -23.05 -6.68 29.87
N GLU A 121 -24.09 -7.47 29.60
CA GLU A 121 -25.09 -7.12 28.58
C GLU A 121 -25.83 -5.84 29.00
N ALA A 122 -25.85 -4.84 28.11
CA ALA A 122 -26.53 -3.58 28.38
C ALA A 122 -28.04 -3.70 28.13
N GLN A 123 -28.40 -4.31 26.99
CA GLN A 123 -29.76 -4.66 26.60
C GLN A 123 -29.72 -5.91 25.71
N PRO A 124 -30.79 -6.73 25.66
CA PRO A 124 -30.88 -7.85 24.73
C PRO A 124 -30.82 -7.41 23.26
N LEU A 125 -30.29 -8.27 22.39
CA LEU A 125 -30.28 -8.04 20.94
C LEU A 125 -31.70 -8.15 20.35
N ASP A 126 -32.15 -7.13 19.61
CA ASP A 126 -33.43 -7.12 18.89
C ASP A 126 -33.34 -7.96 17.59
N GLU A 127 -33.39 -9.28 17.74
CA GLU A 127 -33.34 -10.25 16.62
C GLU A 127 -34.49 -10.08 15.59
N PRO A 128 -35.75 -9.79 15.99
CA PRO A 128 -36.83 -9.57 15.01
C PRO A 128 -36.56 -8.40 14.07
N ARG A 129 -36.07 -7.27 14.59
CA ARG A 129 -35.74 -6.10 13.77
C ARG A 129 -34.52 -6.36 12.89
N LEU A 130 -33.51 -7.07 13.41
CA LEU A 130 -32.38 -7.54 12.60
C LEU A 130 -32.85 -8.42 11.43
N THR A 131 -33.70 -9.42 11.71
CA THR A 131 -34.24 -10.34 10.70
C THR A 131 -34.96 -9.58 9.58
N THR A 132 -35.82 -8.63 9.95
CA THR A 132 -36.55 -7.77 8.98
C THR A 132 -35.58 -6.99 8.07
N PHE A 133 -34.53 -6.40 8.66
CA PHE A 133 -33.52 -5.67 7.88
C PHE A 133 -32.76 -6.59 6.91
N LEU A 134 -32.39 -7.79 7.35
CA LEU A 134 -31.70 -8.79 6.54
C LEU A 134 -32.56 -9.26 5.36
N GLU A 135 -33.83 -9.57 5.60
CA GLU A 135 -34.77 -9.96 4.54
C GLU A 135 -34.99 -8.83 3.52
N THR A 136 -35.04 -7.58 3.99
CA THR A 136 -35.21 -6.41 3.11
C THR A 136 -34.01 -6.20 2.19
N HIS A 137 -32.77 -6.37 2.69
CA HIS A 137 -31.57 -5.96 1.97
C HIS A 137 -30.73 -7.12 1.40
N ARG A 138 -31.11 -8.39 1.62
CA ARG A 138 -30.34 -9.60 1.20
C ARG A 138 -29.90 -9.62 -0.27
N SER A 139 -30.70 -9.04 -1.16
CA SER A 139 -30.42 -8.96 -2.61
C SER A 139 -29.74 -7.66 -3.04
N GLU A 140 -29.77 -6.63 -2.20
CA GLU A 140 -29.26 -5.29 -2.53
C GLU A 140 -27.79 -5.10 -2.14
N VAL A 141 -27.31 -5.89 -1.17
CA VAL A 141 -25.94 -5.81 -0.68
C VAL A 141 -25.13 -7.06 -1.03
N SER A 142 -23.83 -6.86 -1.21
CA SER A 142 -22.84 -7.90 -1.47
C SER A 142 -22.33 -8.58 -0.20
N GLY A 143 -22.48 -7.93 0.95
CA GLY A 143 -22.02 -8.41 2.26
C GLY A 143 -22.50 -7.50 3.39
N PHE A 144 -22.26 -7.92 4.64
CA PHE A 144 -22.65 -7.17 5.83
C PHE A 144 -21.44 -6.88 6.74
N ALA A 145 -21.46 -5.71 7.37
CA ALA A 145 -20.55 -5.34 8.44
C ALA A 145 -21.33 -5.26 9.75
N ILE A 146 -20.73 -5.76 10.84
CA ILE A 146 -21.35 -5.75 12.17
C ILE A 146 -20.40 -5.09 13.15
N ALA A 147 -20.90 -4.14 13.92
CA ALA A 147 -20.19 -3.59 15.07
C ALA A 147 -21.13 -3.43 16.25
N SER A 148 -20.71 -3.91 17.42
CA SER A 148 -21.45 -3.71 18.68
C SER A 148 -20.63 -2.94 19.73
N HIS A 149 -21.36 -2.23 20.59
CA HIS A 149 -20.76 -1.53 21.72
C HIS A 149 -20.05 -2.52 22.65
N PHE A 150 -18.77 -2.26 22.98
CA PHE A 150 -17.92 -3.10 23.81
C PHE A 150 -17.78 -4.57 23.34
N ALA A 151 -17.89 -4.83 22.03
CA ALA A 151 -17.62 -6.15 21.43
C ALA A 151 -16.25 -6.75 21.81
N THR A 152 -15.24 -5.90 22.07
CA THR A 152 -13.91 -6.34 22.49
C THR A 152 -13.86 -6.84 23.94
N ARG A 153 -14.91 -6.57 24.73
CA ARG A 153 -15.12 -7.11 26.08
C ARG A 153 -16.05 -8.32 26.03
N ASN A 154 -17.07 -8.28 25.17
CA ASN A 154 -18.01 -9.36 24.96
C ASN A 154 -18.58 -9.33 23.53
N PRO A 155 -18.16 -10.27 22.64
CA PRO A 155 -18.54 -10.26 21.23
C PRO A 155 -19.86 -10.98 20.93
N THR A 156 -20.60 -11.48 21.94
CA THR A 156 -21.78 -12.35 21.75
C THR A 156 -22.83 -11.78 20.79
N HIS A 157 -23.13 -10.47 20.87
CA HIS A 157 -24.06 -9.83 19.94
C HIS A 157 -23.54 -9.77 18.50
N GLU A 158 -22.24 -9.56 18.30
CA GLU A 158 -21.69 -9.59 16.93
C GLU A 158 -21.72 -11.00 16.37
N LEU A 159 -21.38 -12.01 17.18
CA LEU A 159 -21.44 -13.42 16.79
C LEU A 159 -22.87 -13.83 16.43
N ARG A 160 -23.85 -13.49 17.27
CA ARG A 160 -25.25 -13.82 17.03
C ARG A 160 -25.80 -13.14 15.77
N ALA A 161 -25.47 -11.87 15.57
CA ALA A 161 -25.86 -11.16 14.35
C ALA A 161 -25.20 -11.76 13.10
N ALA A 162 -23.94 -12.21 13.19
CA ALA A 162 -23.22 -12.85 12.08
C ALA A 162 -23.84 -14.20 11.69
N GLU A 163 -24.26 -15.00 12.67
CA GLU A 163 -25.03 -16.23 12.44
C GLU A 163 -26.32 -15.96 11.67
N LEU A 164 -27.10 -14.96 12.12
CA LEU A 164 -28.37 -14.58 11.47
C LEU A 164 -28.15 -14.08 10.04
N VAL A 165 -27.14 -13.24 9.81
CA VAL A 165 -26.75 -12.82 8.45
C VAL A 165 -26.50 -14.02 7.55
N THR A 166 -25.68 -14.96 8.02
CA THR A 166 -25.30 -16.16 7.26
C THR A 166 -26.52 -17.03 6.96
N GLN A 167 -27.39 -17.26 7.96
CA GLN A 167 -28.59 -18.10 7.82
C GLN A 167 -29.63 -17.50 6.88
N ILE A 168 -29.89 -16.19 6.96
CA ILE A 168 -30.99 -15.53 6.23
C ILE A 168 -30.57 -15.13 4.81
N THR A 169 -29.32 -14.68 4.66
CA THR A 169 -28.85 -14.05 3.42
C THR A 169 -27.82 -14.87 2.65
N GLY A 170 -27.07 -15.74 3.33
CA GLY A 170 -25.92 -16.46 2.76
C GLY A 170 -24.77 -15.55 2.32
N ARG A 171 -24.81 -14.25 2.67
CA ARG A 171 -23.81 -13.27 2.27
C ARG A 171 -22.62 -13.26 3.24
N PRO A 172 -21.42 -12.89 2.78
CA PRO A 172 -20.27 -12.70 3.64
C PRO A 172 -20.51 -11.64 4.71
N VAL A 173 -19.92 -11.84 5.88
CA VAL A 173 -20.07 -10.99 7.06
C VAL A 173 -18.72 -10.61 7.65
N SER A 174 -18.56 -9.34 8.02
CA SER A 174 -17.38 -8.82 8.70
C SER A 174 -17.75 -8.32 10.09
N ALA A 175 -17.36 -9.06 11.13
CA ALA A 175 -17.58 -8.66 12.51
C ALA A 175 -16.39 -7.84 13.06
N SER A 176 -16.67 -6.70 13.67
CA SER A 176 -15.65 -5.73 14.08
C SER A 176 -14.65 -6.29 15.10
N HIS A 177 -15.08 -7.18 15.99
CA HIS A 177 -14.21 -7.82 17.00
C HIS A 177 -13.16 -8.76 16.39
N GLN A 178 -13.38 -9.28 15.17
CA GLN A 178 -12.45 -10.18 14.50
C GLN A 178 -11.30 -9.43 13.81
N LEU A 179 -11.49 -8.13 13.54
CA LEU A 179 -10.51 -7.29 12.84
C LEU A 179 -9.66 -6.46 13.81
N SER A 180 -10.15 -6.19 15.03
CA SER A 180 -9.40 -5.44 16.03
C SER A 180 -9.92 -5.68 17.45
N ALA A 181 -8.97 -5.93 18.36
CA ALA A 181 -9.21 -6.00 19.81
C ALA A 181 -9.20 -4.61 20.51
N LYS A 182 -8.86 -3.53 19.78
CA LYS A 182 -8.75 -2.18 20.35
C LYS A 182 -10.13 -1.55 20.60
N LEU A 183 -10.23 -0.73 21.65
CA LEU A 183 -11.40 0.13 21.88
C LEU A 183 -11.56 1.18 20.76
N ASN A 184 -12.67 1.91 20.76
CA ASN A 184 -13.18 2.80 19.71
C ASN A 184 -14.11 2.09 18.71
N GLY A 185 -15.36 1.90 19.12
CA GLY A 185 -16.42 1.23 18.35
C GLY A 185 -16.65 1.79 16.95
N PRO A 186 -16.81 3.12 16.77
CA PRO A 186 -17.04 3.68 15.44
C PRO A 186 -15.89 3.46 14.45
N LYS A 187 -14.64 3.56 14.90
CA LYS A 187 -13.47 3.25 14.04
C LYS A 187 -13.37 1.76 13.72
N ARG A 188 -13.83 0.85 14.61
CA ARG A 188 -13.93 -0.58 14.27
C ARG A 188 -15.05 -0.83 13.26
N ALA A 189 -16.18 -0.16 13.41
CA ALA A 189 -17.29 -0.23 12.45
C ALA A 189 -16.84 0.21 11.05
N LEU A 190 -16.09 1.32 10.95
CA LEU A 190 -15.45 1.74 9.71
C LEU A 190 -14.60 0.62 9.12
N THR A 191 -13.72 0.01 9.93
CA THR A 191 -12.84 -1.06 9.45
C THR A 191 -13.64 -2.27 8.95
N ALA A 192 -14.72 -2.65 9.65
CA ALA A 192 -15.61 -3.74 9.23
C ALA A 192 -16.37 -3.41 7.92
N VAL A 193 -16.84 -2.18 7.76
CA VAL A 193 -17.48 -1.69 6.52
C VAL A 193 -16.51 -1.77 5.34
N LEU A 194 -15.28 -1.29 5.53
CA LEU A 194 -14.26 -1.33 4.48
C LEU A 194 -13.86 -2.78 4.14
N ASN A 195 -13.73 -3.66 5.14
CA ASN A 195 -13.47 -5.09 4.89
C ASN A 195 -14.58 -5.74 4.07
N ALA A 196 -15.84 -5.61 4.51
CA ALA A 196 -16.99 -6.19 3.84
C ALA A 196 -17.09 -5.74 2.37
N ARG A 197 -16.75 -4.47 2.09
CA ARG A 197 -16.75 -3.88 0.75
C ARG A 197 -15.71 -4.52 -0.18
N LEU A 198 -14.59 -5.00 0.37
CA LEU A 198 -13.47 -5.59 -0.38
C LEU A 198 -13.63 -7.09 -0.65
N ILE A 199 -14.43 -7.83 0.13
CA ILE A 199 -14.53 -9.31 0.06
C ILE A 199 -14.76 -9.81 -1.37
N GLY A 200 -15.81 -9.34 -2.04
CA GLY A 200 -16.15 -9.87 -3.36
C GLY A 200 -15.11 -9.57 -4.46
N MET A 201 -14.34 -8.50 -4.31
CA MET A 201 -13.29 -8.13 -5.26
C MET A 201 -12.04 -9.00 -5.07
N ILE A 202 -11.60 -9.16 -3.81
CA ILE A 202 -10.40 -9.92 -3.48
C ILE A 202 -10.63 -11.42 -3.62
N ASP A 203 -11.84 -11.92 -3.31
CA ASP A 203 -12.21 -13.31 -3.56
C ASP A 203 -12.11 -13.68 -5.04
N ARG A 204 -12.62 -12.80 -5.92
CA ARG A 204 -12.49 -12.97 -7.38
C ARG A 204 -11.04 -12.98 -7.82
N LEU A 205 -10.22 -12.05 -7.34
CA LEU A 205 -8.79 -12.00 -7.67
C LEU A 205 -8.09 -13.31 -7.29
N ILE A 206 -8.24 -13.72 -6.03
CA ILE A 206 -7.56 -14.91 -5.50
C ILE A 206 -8.06 -16.16 -6.23
N GLY A 207 -9.37 -16.29 -6.47
CA GLY A 207 -9.95 -17.42 -7.21
C GLY A 207 -9.38 -17.53 -8.63
N ARG A 208 -9.41 -16.43 -9.40
CA ARG A 208 -8.87 -16.38 -10.76
C ARG A 208 -7.37 -16.64 -10.81
N ALA A 209 -6.61 -16.10 -9.84
CA ALA A 209 -5.18 -16.36 -9.75
C ALA A 209 -4.89 -17.84 -9.48
N GLN A 210 -5.64 -18.49 -8.58
CA GLN A 210 -5.52 -19.93 -8.33
C GLN A 210 -5.85 -20.77 -9.57
N GLU A 211 -6.94 -20.46 -10.28
CA GLU A 211 -7.31 -21.12 -11.54
C GLU A 211 -6.15 -21.05 -12.55
N ILE A 212 -5.59 -19.86 -12.76
CA ILE A 212 -4.49 -19.63 -13.71
C ILE A 212 -3.22 -20.37 -13.30
N LEU A 213 -2.88 -20.39 -12.00
CA LEU A 213 -1.73 -21.15 -11.51
C LEU A 213 -1.89 -22.64 -11.79
N VAL A 214 -3.09 -23.20 -11.56
CA VAL A 214 -3.39 -24.61 -11.87
C VAL A 214 -3.33 -24.87 -13.38
N GLU A 215 -3.85 -23.97 -14.22
CA GLU A 215 -3.74 -24.07 -15.69
C GLU A 215 -2.28 -24.04 -16.19
N ILE A 216 -1.38 -23.36 -15.48
CA ILE A 216 0.06 -23.35 -15.77
C ILE A 216 0.73 -24.65 -15.30
N GLY A 217 0.12 -25.39 -14.38
CA GLY A 217 0.67 -26.60 -13.76
C GLY A 217 1.28 -26.35 -12.37
N VAL A 218 1.09 -25.17 -11.78
CA VAL A 218 1.49 -24.86 -10.40
C VAL A 218 0.38 -25.33 -9.47
N ILE A 219 0.60 -26.46 -8.79
CA ILE A 219 -0.34 -27.06 -7.82
C ILE A 219 -0.01 -26.70 -6.35
N ALA A 220 0.97 -25.82 -6.15
CA ALA A 220 1.39 -25.36 -4.83
C ALA A 220 0.27 -24.58 -4.10
N PRO A 221 0.28 -24.58 -2.76
CA PRO A 221 -0.60 -23.69 -2.00
C PRO A 221 -0.31 -22.22 -2.34
N LEU A 222 -1.37 -21.43 -2.43
CA LEU A 222 -1.30 -19.98 -2.61
C LEU A 222 -1.43 -19.27 -1.27
N MET A 223 -0.42 -18.48 -0.94
CA MET A 223 -0.39 -17.55 0.19
C MET A 223 -0.66 -16.12 -0.30
N VAL A 224 -1.05 -15.25 0.62
CA VAL A 224 -1.28 -13.83 0.37
C VAL A 224 -0.54 -13.02 1.43
N VAL A 225 0.02 -11.89 1.01
CA VAL A 225 0.77 -10.98 1.87
C VAL A 225 -0.17 -9.98 2.54
N ARG A 226 0.02 -9.75 3.83
CA ARG A 226 -0.66 -8.69 4.60
C ARG A 226 0.11 -7.38 4.60
N GLY A 227 -0.54 -6.30 5.03
CA GLY A 227 0.03 -4.96 5.19
C GLY A 227 1.16 -4.87 6.23
N ASP A 228 1.34 -5.88 7.08
CA ASP A 228 2.45 -6.00 8.04
C ASP A 228 3.61 -6.85 7.50
N GLY A 229 3.49 -7.38 6.27
CA GLY A 229 4.48 -8.25 5.62
C GLY A 229 4.37 -9.73 6.01
N ALA A 230 3.42 -10.10 6.87
CA ALA A 230 3.16 -11.50 7.19
C ALA A 230 2.38 -12.21 6.07
N LEU A 231 2.55 -13.52 5.99
CA LEU A 231 1.80 -14.38 5.07
C LEU A 231 0.57 -14.96 5.74
N ILE A 232 -0.53 -15.01 4.99
CA ILE A 232 -1.77 -15.70 5.35
C ILE A 232 -2.22 -16.60 4.20
N SER A 233 -3.05 -17.59 4.53
CA SER A 233 -3.64 -18.45 3.51
C SER A 233 -4.58 -17.67 2.57
N ALA A 234 -4.70 -18.12 1.32
CA ALA A 234 -5.68 -17.59 0.38
C ALA A 234 -7.11 -17.57 0.94
N SER A 235 -7.52 -18.57 1.74
CA SER A 235 -8.83 -18.62 2.39
C SER A 235 -9.01 -17.51 3.42
N GLN A 236 -8.01 -17.25 4.28
CA GLN A 236 -8.10 -16.17 5.26
C GLN A 236 -8.10 -14.79 4.61
N ALA A 237 -7.32 -14.59 3.54
CA ALA A 237 -7.31 -13.34 2.79
C ALA A 237 -8.68 -13.01 2.16
N ARG A 238 -9.49 -14.03 1.85
CA ARG A 238 -10.87 -13.87 1.36
C ARG A 238 -11.84 -13.43 2.46
N GLU A 239 -11.61 -13.86 3.69
CA GLU A 239 -12.42 -13.46 4.86
C GLU A 239 -12.06 -12.05 5.35
N ARG A 240 -10.77 -11.71 5.33
CA ARG A 240 -10.21 -10.45 5.86
C ARG A 240 -9.36 -9.69 4.83
N PRO A 241 -9.90 -9.36 3.65
CA PRO A 241 -9.16 -8.65 2.60
C PRO A 241 -8.59 -7.31 3.05
N ILE A 242 -9.19 -6.65 4.05
CA ILE A 242 -8.68 -5.39 4.59
C ILE A 242 -7.26 -5.53 5.14
N GLU A 243 -6.85 -6.73 5.57
CA GLU A 243 -5.50 -6.98 6.05
C GLU A 243 -4.45 -6.95 4.93
N THR A 244 -4.87 -6.96 3.66
CA THR A 244 -3.96 -6.92 2.48
C THR A 244 -3.65 -5.50 1.99
N ILE A 245 -4.25 -4.47 2.61
CA ILE A 245 -3.91 -3.08 2.29
C ILE A 245 -2.42 -2.83 2.59
N LEU A 246 -1.75 -2.10 1.71
CA LEU A 246 -0.32 -1.78 1.84
C LEU A 246 0.60 -3.02 1.81
N SER A 247 0.10 -4.17 1.33
CA SER A 247 0.89 -5.42 1.26
C SER A 247 2.09 -5.34 0.32
N GLY A 248 1.98 -4.64 -0.82
CA GLY A 248 3.10 -4.45 -1.75
C GLY A 248 4.31 -3.77 -1.10
N PRO A 249 4.14 -2.56 -0.52
CA PRO A 249 5.22 -1.89 0.22
C PRO A 249 5.73 -2.68 1.42
N ALA A 250 4.85 -3.38 2.15
CA ALA A 250 5.27 -4.26 3.24
C ALA A 250 6.17 -5.40 2.72
N ALA A 251 5.80 -5.99 1.58
CA ALA A 251 6.60 -7.00 0.89
C ALA A 251 7.96 -6.40 0.47
N SER A 252 8.01 -5.20 -0.11
CA SER A 252 9.28 -4.54 -0.45
C SER A 252 10.26 -4.46 0.73
N ILE A 253 9.77 -4.16 1.94
CA ILE A 253 10.61 -4.07 3.15
C ILE A 253 11.11 -5.44 3.60
N VAL A 254 10.23 -6.45 3.58
CA VAL A 254 10.62 -7.84 3.87
C VAL A 254 11.67 -8.33 2.85
N GLY A 255 11.47 -8.01 1.57
CA GLY A 255 12.42 -8.29 0.50
C GLY A 255 13.75 -7.56 0.68
N ALA A 256 13.73 -6.29 1.06
CA ALA A 256 14.93 -5.50 1.37
C ALA A 256 15.79 -6.18 2.43
N ARG A 257 15.17 -6.63 3.52
CA ARG A 257 15.87 -7.38 4.57
C ARG A 257 16.48 -8.66 4.03
N TRP A 258 15.71 -9.44 3.28
CA TRP A 258 16.19 -10.72 2.74
C TRP A 258 17.38 -10.51 1.78
N LEU A 259 17.31 -9.50 0.92
CA LEU A 259 18.35 -9.17 -0.06
C LEU A 259 19.65 -8.64 0.57
N THR A 260 19.56 -7.96 1.71
CA THR A 260 20.69 -7.20 2.26
C THR A 260 21.22 -7.74 3.59
N GLY A 261 20.42 -8.53 4.30
CA GLY A 261 20.69 -8.96 5.68
C GLY A 261 20.67 -7.82 6.71
N ALA A 262 20.29 -6.60 6.33
CA ALA A 262 20.22 -5.48 7.26
C ALA A 262 19.01 -5.63 8.19
N ASP A 263 19.22 -5.50 9.49
CA ASP A 263 18.13 -5.54 10.48
C ASP A 263 17.68 -4.14 10.92
N HIS A 264 18.47 -3.10 10.65
CA HIS A 264 18.16 -1.72 11.02
C HIS A 264 18.55 -0.75 9.91
N ALA A 265 17.58 -0.26 9.14
CA ALA A 265 17.80 0.61 7.98
C ALA A 265 16.52 1.37 7.61
N LEU A 266 16.67 2.49 6.90
CA LEU A 266 15.55 3.05 6.13
C LEU A 266 15.43 2.27 4.81
N VAL A 267 14.23 1.85 4.45
CA VAL A 267 13.94 1.26 3.14
C VAL A 267 13.25 2.32 2.31
N SER A 268 13.70 2.52 1.09
CA SER A 268 13.13 3.49 0.16
C SER A 268 12.94 2.84 -1.20
N ASP A 269 11.70 2.59 -1.57
CA ASP A 269 11.31 1.92 -2.81
C ASP A 269 10.78 2.95 -3.81
N ILE A 270 11.53 3.18 -4.88
CA ILE A 270 11.14 4.10 -5.95
C ILE A 270 10.55 3.34 -7.14
N GLY A 271 9.26 3.57 -7.38
CA GLY A 271 8.57 3.10 -8.57
C GLY A 271 8.56 4.13 -9.70
N GLY A 272 7.71 3.90 -10.69
CA GLY A 272 7.41 4.91 -11.72
C GLY A 272 6.62 6.10 -11.16
N THR A 273 5.72 5.88 -10.21
CA THR A 273 4.78 6.94 -9.75
C THR A 273 5.08 7.45 -8.36
N THR A 274 5.51 6.56 -7.47
CA THR A 274 5.61 6.82 -6.03
C THR A 274 6.97 6.38 -5.50
N THR A 275 7.35 6.99 -4.37
CA THR A 275 8.45 6.57 -3.53
C THR A 275 7.88 6.26 -2.17
N ASP A 276 8.04 5.01 -1.73
CA ASP A 276 7.61 4.55 -0.41
C ASP A 276 8.82 4.46 0.52
N VAL A 277 8.75 5.10 1.68
CA VAL A 277 9.83 5.11 2.67
C VAL A 277 9.33 4.56 4.00
N ALA A 278 10.04 3.57 4.56
CA ALA A 278 9.71 2.95 5.83
C ALA A 278 10.96 2.64 6.66
N LEU A 279 10.79 2.51 7.97
CA LEU A 279 11.85 2.06 8.87
C LEU A 279 11.79 0.53 9.05
N LEU A 280 12.93 -0.12 8.80
CA LEU A 280 13.20 -1.49 9.22
C LEU A 280 13.91 -1.44 10.57
N ARG A 281 13.34 -2.08 11.58
CA ARG A 281 13.88 -2.14 12.96
C ARG A 281 13.86 -3.58 13.45
N ASP A 282 15.00 -4.05 13.98
CA ASP A 282 15.18 -5.41 14.49
C ASP A 282 14.75 -6.50 13.48
N GLY A 283 15.01 -6.24 12.20
CA GLY A 283 14.67 -7.15 11.11
C GLY A 283 13.19 -7.23 10.77
N ARG A 284 12.37 -6.27 11.24
CA ARG A 284 10.93 -6.24 11.00
C ARG A 284 10.48 -4.87 10.50
N PRO A 285 9.47 -4.79 9.63
CA PRO A 285 8.81 -3.53 9.32
C PRO A 285 8.22 -2.93 10.59
N THR A 286 8.46 -1.65 10.85
CA THR A 286 7.76 -0.94 11.93
C THR A 286 6.27 -0.86 11.59
N ILE A 287 5.40 -1.15 12.56
CA ILE A 287 3.94 -1.13 12.40
C ILE A 287 3.38 0.16 13.00
N ASP A 288 2.43 0.78 12.30
CA ASP A 288 1.76 1.98 12.79
C ASP A 288 0.76 1.60 13.92
N PRO A 289 0.98 2.03 15.18
CA PRO A 289 0.13 1.65 16.30
C PRO A 289 -1.30 2.20 16.18
N ALA A 290 -1.49 3.28 15.41
CA ALA A 290 -2.78 3.89 15.15
C ALA A 290 -3.50 3.32 13.90
N GLY A 291 -2.92 2.28 13.27
CA GLY A 291 -3.50 1.53 12.15
C GLY A 291 -3.25 2.18 10.78
N ALA A 292 -3.54 1.46 9.71
CA ALA A 292 -3.26 1.91 8.35
C ALA A 292 -4.08 3.16 7.95
N GLN A 293 -3.42 4.14 7.33
CA GLN A 293 -4.07 5.25 6.62
C GLN A 293 -4.18 4.92 5.14
N VAL A 294 -5.40 4.92 4.59
CA VAL A 294 -5.65 4.74 3.17
C VAL A 294 -6.64 5.79 2.69
N GLY A 295 -6.18 6.69 1.81
CA GLY A 295 -6.95 7.88 1.43
C GLY A 295 -7.32 8.70 2.67
N ILE A 296 -8.62 8.94 2.86
CA ILE A 296 -9.14 9.66 4.04
C ILE A 296 -9.38 8.76 5.25
N TYR A 297 -9.37 7.43 5.07
CA TYR A 297 -9.77 6.49 6.11
C TYR A 297 -8.58 6.06 6.96
N ARG A 298 -8.74 6.16 8.28
CA ARG A 298 -7.82 5.58 9.26
C ARG A 298 -8.42 4.29 9.81
N THR A 299 -7.90 3.15 9.37
CA THR A 299 -8.39 1.83 9.79
C THR A 299 -7.80 1.41 11.14
N MET A 300 -8.28 0.28 11.67
CA MET A 300 -7.69 -0.39 12.85
C MET A 300 -6.73 -1.52 12.51
N VAL A 301 -6.55 -1.83 11.23
CA VAL A 301 -5.67 -2.90 10.77
C VAL A 301 -4.23 -2.49 10.99
N GLU A 302 -3.45 -3.39 11.58
CA GLU A 302 -2.01 -3.24 11.73
C GLU A 302 -1.36 -3.33 10.34
N ALA A 303 -0.65 -2.29 9.95
CA ALA A 303 0.09 -2.24 8.70
C ALA A 303 1.40 -1.49 8.92
N VAL A 304 2.31 -1.65 7.98
CA VAL A 304 3.58 -0.97 7.96
C VAL A 304 3.41 0.55 8.11
N ALA A 305 4.21 1.13 9.02
CA ALA A 305 4.43 2.56 9.12
C ALA A 305 5.32 2.99 7.95
N MET A 306 4.74 3.69 6.99
CA MET A 306 5.46 4.18 5.82
C MET A 306 4.93 5.54 5.36
N ARG A 307 5.79 6.26 4.65
CA ARG A 307 5.46 7.53 3.99
C ARG A 307 5.58 7.36 2.49
N THR A 308 4.46 7.55 1.80
CA THR A 308 4.39 7.55 0.33
C THR A 308 4.48 8.97 -0.19
N THR A 309 5.40 9.22 -1.11
CA THR A 309 5.50 10.47 -1.86
C THR A 309 5.13 10.21 -3.32
N GLY A 310 4.32 11.08 -3.94
CA GLY A 310 3.97 11.03 -5.37
C GLY A 310 5.13 11.42 -6.29
N LEU A 311 6.26 10.72 -6.16
CA LEU A 311 7.51 10.97 -6.83
C LEU A 311 8.10 9.64 -7.31
N GLY A 312 8.42 9.53 -8.59
CA GLY A 312 9.02 8.34 -9.17
C GLY A 312 9.67 8.64 -10.51
N GLY A 313 10.10 7.59 -11.22
CA GLY A 313 10.75 7.72 -12.53
C GLY A 313 9.84 8.38 -13.60
N ASP A 314 8.54 8.19 -13.50
CA ASP A 314 7.54 8.62 -14.49
C ASP A 314 6.77 9.88 -14.03
N SER A 315 7.26 10.57 -13.00
CA SER A 315 6.64 11.80 -12.51
C SER A 315 6.63 12.90 -13.57
N GLU A 316 5.49 13.59 -13.69
CA GLU A 316 5.34 14.74 -14.58
C GLU A 316 6.33 15.84 -14.18
N VAL A 317 7.09 16.32 -15.17
CA VAL A 317 7.98 17.48 -14.99
C VAL A 317 7.17 18.76 -15.18
N HIS A 318 6.96 19.49 -14.08
CA HIS A 318 6.29 20.77 -14.08
C HIS A 318 7.31 21.91 -14.13
N PHE A 319 7.10 22.84 -15.05
CA PHE A 319 7.89 24.06 -15.13
C PHE A 319 7.44 25.06 -14.06
N ARG A 320 8.38 25.62 -13.29
CA ARG A 320 8.07 26.71 -12.35
C ARG A 320 7.88 28.00 -13.13
N THR A 321 6.64 28.46 -13.20
CA THR A 321 6.26 29.70 -13.90
C THR A 321 6.34 30.95 -13.02
N GLU A 322 6.53 30.80 -11.72
CA GLU A 322 6.54 31.89 -10.74
C GLU A 322 7.98 32.25 -10.33
N GLY A 323 8.30 33.55 -10.35
CA GLY A 323 9.61 34.08 -9.96
C GLY A 323 10.60 34.27 -11.13
N LEU A 324 11.74 34.90 -10.83
CA LEU A 324 12.80 35.16 -11.81
C LEU A 324 13.70 33.94 -12.03
N GLN A 325 13.85 33.08 -11.03
CA GLN A 325 14.61 31.83 -11.13
C GLN A 325 13.76 30.76 -11.81
N GLY A 326 14.28 30.18 -12.90
CA GLY A 326 13.71 28.99 -13.52
C GLY A 326 13.88 27.75 -12.66
N GLY A 327 13.17 26.68 -13.01
CA GLY A 327 13.33 25.38 -12.38
C GLY A 327 12.17 24.45 -12.69
N VAL A 328 12.20 23.28 -12.08
CA VAL A 328 11.14 22.28 -12.21
C VAL A 328 10.65 21.81 -10.83
N THR A 329 9.45 21.25 -10.81
CA THR A 329 8.96 20.39 -9.72
C THR A 329 8.48 19.09 -10.34
N LEU A 330 8.59 17.99 -9.60
CA LEU A 330 8.21 16.67 -10.08
C LEU A 330 6.96 16.17 -9.37
N GLY A 331 6.04 15.60 -10.14
CA GLY A 331 4.81 15.01 -9.63
C GLY A 331 3.79 16.06 -9.13
N PRO A 332 2.69 15.61 -8.50
CA PRO A 332 2.39 14.23 -8.11
C PRO A 332 1.82 13.38 -9.25
N LYS A 333 1.58 13.97 -10.42
CA LYS A 333 1.04 13.26 -11.57
C LYS A 333 2.10 12.39 -12.24
N ARG A 334 1.62 11.35 -12.93
CA ARG A 334 2.43 10.48 -13.79
C ARG A 334 2.19 10.81 -15.26
N LEU A 335 3.23 10.71 -16.08
CA LEU A 335 3.13 10.61 -17.53
C LEU A 335 3.76 9.29 -18.02
N LEU A 336 3.42 8.84 -19.22
CA LEU A 336 4.27 7.87 -19.90
C LEU A 336 5.58 8.57 -20.34
N PRO A 337 6.76 7.97 -20.11
CA PRO A 337 8.02 8.50 -20.63
C PRO A 337 7.99 8.58 -22.16
N VAL A 338 8.58 9.64 -22.73
CA VAL A 338 8.67 9.79 -24.20
C VAL A 338 9.51 8.68 -24.82
N SER A 339 10.61 8.32 -24.15
CA SER A 339 11.46 7.18 -24.49
C SER A 339 10.68 5.87 -24.60
N LEU A 340 9.74 5.61 -23.69
CA LEU A 340 8.93 4.40 -23.71
C LEU A 340 7.97 4.38 -24.91
N VAL A 341 7.21 5.46 -25.12
CA VAL A 341 6.26 5.50 -26.26
C VAL A 341 6.97 5.56 -27.62
N ALA A 342 8.24 5.97 -27.66
CA ALA A 342 9.06 5.90 -28.86
C ALA A 342 9.51 4.47 -29.20
N VAL A 343 9.57 3.55 -28.23
CA VAL A 343 9.77 2.12 -28.51
C VAL A 343 8.53 1.53 -29.18
N ASP A 344 7.34 1.92 -28.71
CA ASP A 344 6.05 1.46 -29.25
C ASP A 344 5.78 2.04 -30.66
N ASP A 345 5.94 3.36 -30.83
CA ASP A 345 5.56 4.11 -32.04
C ASP A 345 6.70 5.07 -32.50
N PRO A 346 7.87 4.55 -32.92
CA PRO A 346 9.07 5.36 -33.17
C PRO A 346 8.88 6.42 -34.26
N GLU A 347 8.21 6.07 -35.35
CA GLU A 347 8.00 6.99 -36.48
C GLU A 347 7.16 8.20 -36.07
N VAL A 348 6.04 7.96 -35.37
CA VAL A 348 5.13 9.01 -34.92
C VAL A 348 5.85 9.96 -33.96
N VAL A 349 6.57 9.39 -32.99
CA VAL A 349 7.27 10.18 -31.96
C VAL A 349 8.40 11.01 -32.58
N HIS A 350 9.30 10.40 -33.35
CA HIS A 350 10.43 11.13 -33.90
C HIS A 350 10.02 12.18 -34.92
N GLN A 351 9.06 11.90 -35.81
CA GLN A 351 8.60 12.90 -36.79
C GLN A 351 8.00 14.12 -36.09
N ALA A 352 7.21 13.92 -35.04
CA ALA A 352 6.62 15.00 -34.26
C ALA A 352 7.69 15.83 -33.53
N LEU A 353 8.63 15.17 -32.84
CA LEU A 353 9.71 15.85 -32.13
C LEU A 353 10.61 16.63 -33.09
N ASP A 354 10.97 16.07 -34.24
CA ASP A 354 11.79 16.74 -35.26
C ASP A 354 11.06 17.93 -35.88
N ALA A 355 9.75 17.82 -36.10
CA ALA A 355 8.93 18.94 -36.56
C ALA A 355 8.86 20.08 -35.52
N GLN A 356 8.63 19.75 -34.25
CA GLN A 356 8.58 20.71 -33.15
C GLN A 356 9.94 21.40 -32.94
N LEU A 357 11.05 20.66 -33.09
CA LEU A 357 12.40 21.22 -32.96
C LEU A 357 12.74 22.26 -34.03
N ARG A 358 12.12 22.18 -35.23
CA ARG A 358 12.29 23.17 -36.30
C ARG A 358 11.54 24.49 -36.04
N ASN A 359 10.53 24.50 -35.18
CA ASN A 359 9.79 25.72 -34.85
C ASN A 359 10.72 26.72 -34.15
N ALA A 360 10.55 28.04 -34.38
CA ALA A 360 11.38 29.06 -33.74
C ALA A 360 11.08 29.22 -32.23
N THR A 361 9.81 29.14 -31.87
CA THR A 361 9.32 29.24 -30.48
C THR A 361 8.76 27.91 -29.99
N PRO A 362 9.01 27.52 -28.73
CA PRO A 362 8.40 26.32 -28.16
C PRO A 362 6.88 26.43 -28.05
N GLY A 363 6.18 25.37 -28.43
CA GLY A 363 4.74 25.20 -28.22
C GLY A 363 4.41 24.74 -26.80
N GLU A 364 3.17 25.00 -26.37
CA GLU A 364 2.64 24.59 -25.05
C GLU A 364 2.67 23.05 -24.87
N PHE A 365 2.39 22.32 -25.95
CA PHE A 365 2.28 20.86 -25.98
C PHE A 365 3.48 20.16 -26.63
N ASP A 366 4.56 20.88 -26.93
CA ASP A 366 5.77 20.28 -27.51
C ASP A 366 6.29 19.14 -26.63
N GLY A 367 6.69 18.04 -27.27
CA GLY A 367 7.15 16.83 -26.59
C GLY A 367 6.06 16.05 -25.84
N ARG A 368 4.77 16.35 -26.04
CA ARG A 368 3.65 15.61 -25.44
C ARG A 368 2.85 14.80 -26.47
N PHE A 369 2.44 13.62 -26.05
CA PHE A 369 1.65 12.69 -26.86
C PHE A 369 0.46 12.16 -26.07
N VAL A 370 -0.52 11.60 -26.77
CA VAL A 370 -1.75 11.07 -26.18
C VAL A 370 -2.21 9.82 -26.93
N ARG A 371 -2.70 8.83 -26.19
CA ARG A 371 -3.38 7.63 -26.73
C ARG A 371 -4.53 7.20 -25.82
N ALA A 372 -5.55 6.56 -26.39
CA ALA A 372 -6.60 5.93 -25.59
C ALA A 372 -6.06 4.66 -24.91
N VAL A 373 -6.70 4.27 -23.80
CA VAL A 373 -6.43 2.99 -23.13
C VAL A 373 -7.46 1.98 -23.63
N PRO A 374 -7.03 0.90 -24.32
CA PRO A 374 -7.96 -0.07 -24.87
C PRO A 374 -8.72 -0.84 -23.78
N GLY A 375 -9.96 -1.23 -24.08
CA GLY A 375 -10.77 -2.11 -23.23
C GLY A 375 -11.38 -1.44 -21.98
N GLN A 376 -11.41 -0.11 -21.90
CA GLN A 376 -12.06 0.61 -20.81
C GLN A 376 -13.53 0.92 -21.10
N THR A 377 -14.37 0.99 -20.06
CA THR A 377 -15.79 1.36 -20.22
C THR A 377 -15.94 2.88 -20.33
N HIS A 378 -16.72 3.34 -21.33
CA HIS A 378 -16.95 4.78 -21.57
C HIS A 378 -18.14 5.34 -20.76
N GLU A 379 -18.47 4.76 -19.62
CA GLU A 379 -19.66 5.15 -18.85
C GLU A 379 -19.44 6.46 -18.06
N GLY A 380 -20.46 7.31 -18.02
CA GLY A 380 -20.51 8.53 -17.19
C GLY A 380 -19.59 9.67 -17.63
N ILE A 381 -19.05 9.65 -18.85
CA ILE A 381 -18.32 10.79 -19.44
C ILE A 381 -19.27 11.67 -20.27
N GLY A 382 -18.98 12.98 -20.33
CA GLY A 382 -19.82 13.94 -21.04
C GLY A 382 -19.58 13.95 -22.56
N PRO A 383 -20.40 14.69 -23.33
CA PRO A 383 -20.30 14.74 -24.79
C PRO A 383 -18.95 15.24 -25.30
N ARG A 384 -18.26 16.11 -24.52
CA ARG A 384 -16.94 16.65 -24.89
C ARG A 384 -15.83 15.63 -24.69
N GLU A 385 -15.92 14.84 -23.61
CA GLU A 385 -15.00 13.74 -23.34
C GLU A 385 -15.13 12.66 -24.41
N ILE A 386 -16.36 12.28 -24.78
CA ILE A 386 -16.62 11.31 -25.86
C ILE A 386 -16.01 11.80 -27.18
N ALA A 387 -16.34 13.02 -27.60
CA ALA A 387 -15.82 13.57 -28.85
C ALA A 387 -14.28 13.68 -28.88
N LEU A 388 -13.65 13.95 -27.72
CA LEU A 388 -12.20 13.95 -27.60
C LEU A 388 -11.62 12.53 -27.66
N LEU A 389 -12.24 11.57 -26.98
CA LEU A 389 -11.82 10.17 -26.96
C LEU A 389 -11.91 9.54 -28.36
N ASP A 390 -13.01 9.77 -29.08
CA ASP A 390 -13.20 9.32 -30.46
C ASP A 390 -12.15 9.89 -31.40
N ARG A 391 -11.72 11.14 -31.16
CA ARG A 391 -10.69 11.82 -31.96
C ARG A 391 -9.28 11.31 -31.64
N ILE A 392 -9.03 10.90 -30.39
CA ILE A 392 -7.76 10.27 -30.00
C ILE A 392 -7.68 8.88 -30.64
N GLY A 393 -8.76 8.09 -30.60
CA GLY A 393 -8.74 6.73 -31.13
C GLY A 393 -7.66 5.83 -30.49
N ASP A 394 -7.33 4.74 -31.16
CA ASP A 394 -6.41 3.72 -30.62
C ASP A 394 -4.92 4.00 -30.88
N SER A 395 -4.61 5.02 -31.69
CA SER A 395 -3.24 5.36 -32.09
C SER A 395 -2.61 6.41 -31.19
N LEU A 396 -1.27 6.47 -31.19
CA LEU A 396 -0.53 7.54 -30.53
C LEU A 396 -0.57 8.80 -31.39
N HIS A 397 -0.83 9.95 -30.76
CA HIS A 397 -0.87 11.24 -31.45
C HIS A 397 -0.09 12.34 -30.71
N PRO A 398 0.59 13.26 -31.42
CA PRO A 398 1.09 14.49 -30.82
C PRO A 398 -0.07 15.32 -30.27
N LEU A 399 0.08 15.80 -29.03
CA LEU A 399 -1.03 16.40 -28.30
C LEU A 399 -1.54 17.71 -28.95
N ASP A 400 -0.65 18.46 -29.62
CA ASP A 400 -0.98 19.68 -30.37
C ASP A 400 -1.86 19.42 -31.60
N LYS A 401 -1.87 18.19 -32.13
CA LYS A 401 -2.72 17.79 -33.27
C LYS A 401 -4.12 17.39 -32.82
N ILE A 402 -4.25 16.93 -31.57
CA ILE A 402 -5.52 16.50 -31.01
C ILE A 402 -6.25 17.67 -30.36
N LEU A 403 -5.63 18.44 -29.47
CA LEU A 403 -6.32 19.53 -28.77
C LEU A 403 -6.50 20.74 -29.68
N ARG A 404 -7.76 21.04 -30.05
CA ARG A 404 -8.14 22.14 -30.95
C ARG A 404 -8.45 23.43 -30.22
N ALA A 405 -8.83 23.35 -28.94
CA ALA A 405 -9.17 24.50 -28.12
C ALA A 405 -8.75 24.29 -26.66
N ARG A 406 -8.36 25.38 -25.98
CA ARG A 406 -7.93 25.35 -24.57
C ARG A 406 -8.99 24.79 -23.61
N ILE A 407 -10.27 24.87 -23.99
CA ILE A 407 -11.38 24.30 -23.23
C ILE A 407 -11.36 22.76 -23.21
N GLU A 408 -10.75 22.11 -24.19
CA GLU A 408 -10.63 20.65 -24.28
C GLU A 408 -9.61 20.08 -23.29
N THR A 409 -8.69 20.90 -22.75
CA THR A 409 -7.74 20.49 -21.71
C THR A 409 -8.46 19.98 -20.45
N GLY A 410 -9.61 20.56 -20.11
CA GLY A 410 -10.44 20.09 -19.00
C GLY A 410 -11.07 18.71 -19.25
N ALA A 411 -11.47 18.43 -20.51
CA ALA A 411 -11.99 17.12 -20.90
C ALA A 411 -10.87 16.07 -20.90
N LEU A 412 -9.69 16.40 -21.44
CA LEU A 412 -8.51 15.52 -21.39
C LEU A 412 -8.14 15.16 -19.95
N LYS A 413 -8.10 16.14 -19.05
CA LYS A 413 -7.81 15.92 -17.63
C LYS A 413 -8.77 14.89 -17.02
N ARG A 414 -10.08 15.00 -17.29
CA ARG A 414 -11.09 14.05 -16.80
C ARG A 414 -10.94 12.66 -17.41
N LEU A 415 -10.58 12.56 -18.70
CA LEU A 415 -10.31 11.26 -19.34
C LEU A 415 -9.09 10.57 -18.72
N VAL A 416 -8.02 11.32 -18.44
CA VAL A 416 -6.81 10.82 -17.76
C VAL A 416 -7.11 10.39 -16.33
N GLU A 417 -7.86 11.20 -15.56
CA GLU A 417 -8.28 10.86 -14.18
C GLU A 417 -9.15 9.60 -14.12
N ARG A 418 -9.88 9.30 -15.19
CA ARG A 418 -10.67 8.06 -15.35
C ARG A 418 -9.89 6.89 -15.94
N GLY A 419 -8.61 7.07 -16.28
CA GLY A 419 -7.79 6.04 -16.89
C GLY A 419 -8.19 5.66 -18.33
N LEU A 420 -9.02 6.47 -19.00
CA LEU A 420 -9.45 6.23 -20.39
C LEU A 420 -8.40 6.68 -21.41
N VAL A 421 -7.50 7.58 -21.00
CA VAL A 421 -6.47 8.17 -21.85
C VAL A 421 -5.15 8.21 -21.09
N GLN A 422 -4.06 7.91 -21.79
CA GLN A 422 -2.70 8.10 -21.31
C GLN A 422 -2.06 9.28 -22.04
N VAL A 423 -1.31 10.09 -21.28
CA VAL A 423 -0.50 11.20 -21.82
C VAL A 423 0.97 10.86 -21.61
N ALA A 424 1.77 11.02 -22.67
CA ALA A 424 3.21 10.92 -22.60
C ALA A 424 3.85 12.31 -22.60
N GLY A 425 5.01 12.43 -21.95
CA GLY A 425 5.81 13.65 -21.90
C GLY A 425 7.09 13.44 -21.11
N VAL A 426 7.92 14.48 -20.99
CA VAL A 426 9.23 14.37 -20.32
C VAL A 426 9.07 13.98 -18.85
N THR A 427 9.82 12.98 -18.44
CA THR A 427 9.88 12.41 -17.08
C THR A 427 11.33 12.27 -16.57
N PRO A 428 11.57 12.00 -15.27
CA PRO A 428 12.88 11.59 -14.78
C PRO A 428 13.49 10.36 -15.47
N SER A 429 12.64 9.42 -15.92
CA SER A 429 13.06 8.29 -16.74
C SER A 429 13.68 8.77 -18.07
N ASP A 430 13.08 9.76 -18.74
CA ASP A 430 13.66 10.37 -19.95
C ASP A 430 15.00 11.06 -19.67
N ALA A 431 15.09 11.79 -18.55
CA ALA A 431 16.34 12.42 -18.12
C ALA A 431 17.45 11.36 -17.90
N SER A 432 17.10 10.22 -17.32
CA SER A 432 18.04 9.13 -17.07
C SER A 432 18.51 8.46 -18.37
N HIS A 433 17.62 8.24 -19.33
CA HIS A 433 17.99 7.69 -20.64
C HIS A 433 18.89 8.65 -21.43
N ALA A 434 18.58 9.95 -21.42
CA ALA A 434 19.41 10.95 -22.08
C ALA A 434 20.83 11.05 -21.48
N LEU A 435 20.96 10.87 -20.16
CA LEU A 435 22.26 10.85 -19.47
C LEU A 435 22.97 9.48 -19.54
N GLY A 436 22.40 8.48 -20.22
CA GLY A 436 22.95 7.13 -20.28
C GLY A 436 22.96 6.38 -18.95
N ARG A 437 22.14 6.78 -17.98
CA ARG A 437 21.96 6.08 -16.70
C ARG A 437 21.01 4.89 -16.81
N LEU A 438 20.13 4.91 -17.81
CA LEU A 438 19.25 3.83 -18.21
C LEU A 438 19.36 3.67 -19.73
N ASP A 439 19.22 2.45 -20.22
CA ASP A 439 19.39 2.07 -21.64
C ASP A 439 18.25 1.18 -22.15
N ALA A 440 17.18 1.02 -21.38
CA ALA A 440 16.07 0.12 -21.69
C ALA A 440 15.15 0.64 -22.81
N TRP A 441 15.08 1.97 -23.00
CA TRP A 441 14.17 2.64 -23.94
C TRP A 441 14.90 3.63 -24.86
N ASP A 442 14.15 4.28 -25.76
CA ASP A 442 14.71 5.17 -26.79
C ASP A 442 15.30 6.47 -26.21
N ALA A 443 16.61 6.47 -26.02
CA ALA A 443 17.35 7.64 -25.52
C ALA A 443 17.33 8.82 -26.50
N MET A 444 17.25 8.58 -27.82
CA MET A 444 17.23 9.65 -28.81
C MET A 444 15.94 10.46 -28.74
N ALA A 445 14.81 9.81 -28.50
CA ALA A 445 13.53 10.46 -28.26
C ALA A 445 13.58 11.32 -26.99
N SER A 446 14.18 10.82 -25.90
CA SER A 446 14.39 11.60 -24.68
C SER A 446 15.24 12.85 -24.92
N VAL A 447 16.37 12.73 -25.63
CA VAL A 447 17.25 13.86 -25.96
C VAL A 447 16.50 14.95 -26.73
N LYS A 448 15.69 14.57 -27.73
CA LYS A 448 14.86 15.52 -28.50
C LYS A 448 13.81 16.20 -27.62
N ALA A 449 13.10 15.43 -26.78
CA ALA A 449 12.05 15.95 -25.90
C ALA A 449 12.61 16.89 -24.81
N LEU A 450 13.76 16.55 -24.22
CA LEU A 450 14.45 17.39 -23.24
C LEU A 450 14.94 18.69 -23.87
N ARG A 451 15.43 18.65 -25.12
CA ARG A 451 15.80 19.86 -25.87
C ARG A 451 14.58 20.76 -26.09
N LEU A 452 13.42 20.21 -26.42
CA LEU A 452 12.17 21.00 -26.52
C LEU A 452 11.79 21.64 -25.19
N LEU A 453 11.85 20.88 -24.09
CA LEU A 453 11.53 21.37 -22.76
C LEU A 453 12.49 22.48 -22.31
N GLY A 454 13.80 22.31 -22.52
CA GLY A 454 14.85 23.26 -22.15
C GLY A 454 14.75 24.61 -22.86
N ARG A 455 14.14 24.66 -24.05
CA ARG A 455 13.90 25.90 -24.80
C ARG A 455 12.84 26.82 -24.20
N ARG A 456 12.03 26.32 -23.25
CA ARG A 456 11.07 27.17 -22.53
C ARG A 456 11.78 28.29 -21.78
N ARG A 457 11.13 29.43 -21.65
CA ARG A 457 11.71 30.65 -21.08
C ARG A 457 11.32 30.81 -19.62
N THR A 458 12.29 31.14 -18.77
CA THR A 458 12.10 31.51 -17.35
C THR A 458 11.41 32.86 -17.22
N GLY A 459 11.01 33.24 -16.00
CA GLY A 459 10.49 34.58 -15.73
C GLY A 459 11.48 35.70 -16.07
N ALA A 460 12.78 35.39 -16.14
CA ALA A 460 13.84 36.31 -16.59
C ALA A 460 14.03 36.35 -18.12
N GLY A 461 13.29 35.55 -18.90
CA GLY A 461 13.41 35.49 -20.36
C GLY A 461 14.59 34.65 -20.88
N GLU A 462 15.30 33.94 -20.01
CA GLU A 462 16.39 33.03 -20.35
C GLU A 462 15.83 31.64 -20.68
N MET A 463 16.57 30.84 -21.48
CA MET A 463 16.21 29.43 -21.67
C MET A 463 16.35 28.68 -20.34
N LEU A 464 15.43 27.76 -20.06
CA LEU A 464 15.49 26.92 -18.87
C LEU A 464 16.76 26.05 -18.84
N ALA A 465 17.14 25.51 -20.00
CA ALA A 465 18.37 24.77 -20.16
C ALA A 465 18.93 24.98 -21.58
N PRO A 466 20.25 25.21 -21.73
CA PRO A 466 20.87 25.45 -23.04
C PRO A 466 20.94 24.18 -23.91
N ASP A 467 20.99 23.00 -23.29
CA ASP A 467 21.16 21.71 -23.95
C ASP A 467 20.38 20.61 -23.19
N PRO A 468 20.12 19.45 -23.83
CA PRO A 468 19.34 18.37 -23.22
C PRO A 468 20.01 17.74 -22.00
N ASP A 469 21.34 17.68 -21.92
CA ASP A 469 22.06 17.08 -20.79
C ASP A 469 21.89 17.94 -19.54
N LYS A 470 21.97 19.27 -19.70
CA LYS A 470 21.70 20.21 -18.61
C LYS A 470 20.24 20.15 -18.16
N MET A 471 19.29 20.01 -19.08
CA MET A 471 17.88 19.82 -18.75
C MET A 471 17.66 18.52 -17.97
N ALA A 472 18.27 17.42 -18.42
CA ALA A 472 18.21 16.14 -17.74
C ALA A 472 18.78 16.24 -16.32
N GLN A 473 19.95 16.88 -16.16
CA GLN A 473 20.57 17.05 -14.85
C GLN A 473 19.69 17.90 -13.91
N ILE A 474 19.02 18.95 -14.39
CA ILE A 474 18.06 19.73 -13.58
C ILE A 474 16.93 18.83 -13.05
N ILE A 475 16.39 17.95 -13.88
CA ILE A 475 15.32 17.02 -13.48
C ILE A 475 15.84 16.02 -12.44
N ILE A 476 17.03 15.45 -12.66
CA ILE A 476 17.66 14.51 -11.73
C ILE A 476 18.01 15.16 -10.39
N ASP A 477 18.52 16.39 -10.39
CA ASP A 477 18.84 17.14 -9.17
C ASP A 477 17.55 17.40 -8.36
N GLN A 478 16.46 17.75 -9.05
CA GLN A 478 15.16 17.96 -8.43
C GLN A 478 14.58 16.65 -7.86
N LEU A 479 14.71 15.52 -8.57
CA LEU A 479 14.33 14.19 -8.07
C LEU A 479 15.13 13.86 -6.81
N THR A 480 16.46 14.01 -6.88
CA THR A 480 17.38 13.76 -5.78
C THR A 480 17.00 14.56 -4.54
N GLN A 481 16.71 15.86 -4.70
CA GLN A 481 16.30 16.73 -3.61
C GLN A 481 14.96 16.29 -2.99
N GLN A 482 13.94 15.99 -3.81
CA GLN A 482 12.63 15.58 -3.29
C GLN A 482 12.69 14.21 -2.60
N THR A 483 13.47 13.25 -3.12
CA THR A 483 13.68 11.95 -2.47
C THR A 483 14.48 12.10 -1.16
N ALA A 484 15.51 12.94 -1.13
CA ALA A 484 16.26 13.24 0.10
C ALA A 484 15.36 13.82 1.19
N LEU A 485 14.46 14.74 0.83
CA LEU A 485 13.47 15.30 1.76
C LEU A 485 12.50 14.21 2.26
N ALA A 486 12.01 13.33 1.39
CA ALA A 486 11.14 12.23 1.81
C ALA A 486 11.83 11.31 2.84
N LEU A 487 13.12 10.99 2.65
CA LEU A 487 13.91 10.22 3.62
C LEU A 487 14.03 10.95 4.97
N LEU A 488 14.37 12.24 4.95
CA LEU A 488 14.52 13.06 6.15
C LEU A 488 13.20 13.20 6.91
N GLU A 489 12.08 13.38 6.19
CA GLU A 489 10.74 13.44 6.78
C GLU A 489 10.39 12.12 7.49
N THR A 490 10.71 10.97 6.89
CA THR A 490 10.54 9.68 7.57
C THR A 490 11.43 9.57 8.80
N ALA A 491 12.70 9.98 8.69
CA ALA A 491 13.63 9.93 9.82
C ALA A 491 13.13 10.77 11.01
N PHE A 492 12.68 12.01 10.78
CA PHE A 492 12.13 12.85 11.85
C PHE A 492 10.82 12.31 12.43
N ALA A 493 9.99 11.66 11.63
CA ALA A 493 8.74 11.05 12.10
C ALA A 493 8.99 9.85 13.02
N GLU A 494 10.09 9.13 12.80
CA GLU A 494 10.47 7.91 13.53
C GLU A 494 11.47 8.16 14.68
N GLU A 495 11.91 9.41 14.88
CA GLU A 495 12.94 9.70 15.87
C GLU A 495 12.45 9.55 17.32
N THR A 496 13.35 9.07 18.17
CA THR A 496 13.07 8.87 19.60
C THR A 496 14.26 9.33 20.46
N PRO A 497 14.09 10.36 21.31
CA PRO A 497 12.87 11.14 21.53
C PRO A 497 12.47 11.97 20.30
N ALA A 498 11.17 12.18 20.12
CA ALA A 498 10.65 12.98 19.02
C ALA A 498 11.12 14.44 19.13
N PHE A 499 11.37 15.08 17.99
CA PHE A 499 11.65 16.50 17.92
C PHE A 499 10.37 17.32 17.98
N ASP A 500 10.45 18.52 18.54
CA ASP A 500 9.36 19.50 18.46
C ASP A 500 9.23 20.03 17.03
N GLY A 501 8.04 19.94 16.46
CA GLY A 501 7.71 20.41 15.11
C GLY A 501 7.28 19.31 14.16
N SER A 502 6.75 19.68 13.00
CA SER A 502 6.34 18.70 12.01
C SER A 502 7.54 18.19 11.19
N PRO A 503 7.59 16.89 10.84
CA PRO A 503 8.72 16.32 10.10
C PRO A 503 9.06 17.03 8.79
N ASP A 504 8.07 17.56 8.06
CA ASP A 504 8.24 18.30 6.80
C ASP A 504 8.95 19.64 7.00
N VAL A 505 8.66 20.34 8.10
CA VAL A 505 9.32 21.60 8.46
C VAL A 505 10.76 21.32 8.91
N LEU A 506 10.96 20.30 9.75
CA LEU A 506 12.27 19.92 10.26
C LEU A 506 13.20 19.45 9.13
N ALA A 507 12.71 18.62 8.21
CA ALA A 507 13.46 18.16 7.03
C ALA A 507 13.93 19.32 6.13
N ARG A 508 13.17 20.42 6.08
CA ARG A 508 13.50 21.62 5.28
C ARG A 508 14.24 22.70 6.07
N HIS A 509 14.52 22.47 7.35
CA HIS A 509 15.08 23.49 8.22
C HIS A 509 16.45 23.97 7.72
N ILE A 510 16.69 25.27 7.74
CA ILE A 510 17.89 25.88 7.15
C ILE A 510 19.19 25.34 7.74
N LEU A 511 19.25 25.11 9.07
CA LEU A 511 20.45 24.57 9.71
C LEU A 511 20.74 23.13 9.26
N LEU A 512 19.70 22.32 9.05
CA LEU A 512 19.84 20.95 8.55
C LEU A 512 20.36 20.97 7.11
N GLN A 513 19.73 21.76 6.24
CA GLN A 513 20.12 21.89 4.83
C GLN A 513 21.56 22.42 4.69
N ARG A 514 21.98 23.36 5.56
CA ARG A 514 23.38 23.83 5.63
C ARG A 514 24.32 22.75 6.16
N GLY A 515 23.89 21.96 7.14
CA GLY A 515 24.67 20.85 7.70
C GLY A 515 24.91 19.71 6.70
N LEU A 516 23.89 19.34 5.92
CA LEU A 516 23.99 18.36 4.82
C LEU A 516 24.96 18.84 3.72
N GLY A 517 24.98 20.15 3.46
CA GLY A 517 25.97 20.78 2.59
C GLY A 517 27.36 21.00 3.22
N HIS A 518 27.64 20.39 4.38
CA HIS A 518 28.88 20.53 5.14
C HIS A 518 29.33 21.98 5.34
N HIS A 519 28.44 22.83 5.85
CA HIS A 519 28.75 24.24 6.06
C HIS A 519 30.04 24.45 6.87
N ARG A 520 30.96 25.24 6.28
CA ARG A 520 32.21 25.70 6.89
C ARG A 520 32.31 27.21 6.76
N GLY A 521 32.13 27.92 7.87
CA GLY A 521 32.36 29.36 8.00
C GLY A 521 33.00 29.66 9.35
N LEU A 522 32.53 30.69 10.04
CA LEU A 522 32.83 30.88 11.46
C LEU A 522 32.23 29.76 12.32
N LEU A 523 31.11 29.20 11.85
CA LEU A 523 30.46 28.02 12.42
C LEU A 523 30.74 26.80 11.55
N LYS A 524 30.88 25.64 12.19
CA LYS A 524 30.93 24.34 11.56
C LYS A 524 29.61 23.62 11.86
N ILE A 525 28.87 23.24 10.82
CA ILE A 525 27.63 22.47 10.95
C ILE A 525 27.75 21.25 10.04
N ASP A 526 27.51 20.08 10.61
CA ASP A 526 27.46 18.81 9.89
C ASP A 526 26.14 18.12 10.23
N ALA A 527 25.51 17.53 9.22
CA ALA A 527 24.33 16.70 9.38
C ALA A 527 24.39 15.52 8.41
N ALA A 528 23.78 14.41 8.80
CA ALA A 528 23.65 13.20 8.01
C ALA A 528 22.53 12.32 8.59
N LEU A 529 21.98 11.42 7.79
CA LEU A 529 21.20 10.30 8.33
C LEU A 529 22.15 9.28 8.97
N ASN A 530 21.82 8.89 10.20
CA ASN A 530 22.63 7.94 10.97
C ASN A 530 22.44 6.48 10.50
N LEU A 531 21.33 6.19 9.80
CA LEU A 531 21.01 4.86 9.31
C LEU A 531 21.41 4.69 7.84
N PRO A 532 21.83 3.46 7.44
CA PRO A 532 21.91 3.15 6.02
C PRO A 532 20.52 3.20 5.38
N VAL A 533 20.49 3.46 4.08
CA VAL A 533 19.27 3.46 3.28
C VAL A 533 19.36 2.34 2.25
N ILE A 534 18.38 1.45 2.24
CA ILE A 534 18.22 0.42 1.23
C ILE A 534 17.37 1.00 0.10
N GLY A 535 17.97 1.20 -1.07
CA GLY A 535 17.27 1.68 -2.27
C GLY A 535 16.70 0.52 -3.06
N LEU A 536 15.37 0.48 -3.22
CA LEU A 536 14.62 -0.51 -3.97
C LEU A 536 13.94 0.10 -5.20
N GLY A 537 13.55 -0.77 -6.14
CA GLY A 537 12.95 -0.38 -7.41
C GLY A 537 13.93 -0.45 -8.57
N ALA A 538 13.39 -0.61 -9.79
CA ALA A 538 14.21 -0.85 -10.99
C ALA A 538 15.13 0.32 -11.34
N SER A 539 14.74 1.54 -10.95
CA SER A 539 15.49 2.77 -11.21
C SER A 539 16.34 3.21 -10.02
N ALA A 540 16.37 2.44 -8.92
CA ALA A 540 17.07 2.84 -7.70
C ALA A 540 18.56 3.11 -7.94
N ALA A 541 19.22 2.26 -8.72
CA ALA A 541 20.64 2.40 -9.04
C ALA A 541 20.97 3.72 -9.78
N ALA A 542 20.02 4.27 -10.53
CA ALA A 542 20.21 5.53 -11.28
C ALA A 542 20.11 6.78 -10.39
N TYR A 543 19.47 6.68 -9.22
CA TYR A 543 19.10 7.82 -8.38
C TYR A 543 19.75 7.82 -7.00
N TYR A 544 19.73 6.69 -6.29
CA TYR A 544 20.09 6.64 -4.88
C TYR A 544 21.56 6.97 -4.56
N PRO A 545 22.57 6.72 -5.43
CA PRO A 545 23.94 7.19 -5.14
C PRO A 545 24.01 8.71 -4.89
N ALA A 546 23.30 9.51 -5.68
CA ALA A 546 23.22 10.96 -5.50
C ALA A 546 22.39 11.33 -4.26
N VAL A 547 21.29 10.60 -4.01
CA VAL A 547 20.48 10.79 -2.79
C VAL A 547 21.33 10.53 -1.54
N GLY A 548 22.11 9.47 -1.51
CA GLY A 548 22.97 9.11 -0.37
C GLY A 548 24.01 10.18 -0.06
N THR A 549 24.58 10.77 -1.11
CA THR A 549 25.47 11.93 -0.98
C THR A 549 24.72 13.11 -0.38
N ALA A 550 23.49 13.39 -0.84
CA ALA A 550 22.68 14.51 -0.38
C ALA A 550 22.22 14.40 1.09
N VAL A 551 22.02 13.18 1.60
CA VAL A 551 21.60 12.92 2.99
C VAL A 551 22.74 12.43 3.90
N GLY A 552 23.97 12.34 3.39
CA GLY A 552 25.12 11.83 4.14
C GLY A 552 25.00 10.36 4.58
N ALA A 553 24.25 9.53 3.85
CA ALA A 553 23.91 8.17 4.25
C ALA A 553 24.59 7.10 3.38
N LYS A 554 24.92 5.96 3.99
CA LYS A 554 25.34 4.77 3.24
C LYS A 554 24.14 4.19 2.47
N MET A 555 24.27 4.12 1.15
CA MET A 555 23.26 3.48 0.29
C MET A 555 23.59 2.00 0.10
N ILE A 556 22.60 1.14 0.31
CA ILE A 556 22.64 -0.29 0.03
C ILE A 556 21.72 -0.54 -1.17
N LEU A 557 22.29 -0.94 -2.30
CA LEU A 557 21.57 -1.16 -3.56
C LEU A 557 21.72 -2.64 -3.92
N PRO A 558 20.81 -3.51 -3.45
CA PRO A 558 20.94 -4.94 -3.67
C PRO A 558 20.72 -5.33 -5.13
N GLU A 559 21.34 -6.45 -5.53
CA GLU A 559 20.96 -7.15 -6.76
C GLU A 559 19.46 -7.53 -6.68
N HIS A 560 18.75 -7.45 -7.80
CA HIS A 560 17.29 -7.67 -7.85
C HIS A 560 16.41 -6.67 -7.09
N ALA A 561 16.93 -5.47 -6.74
CA ALA A 561 16.15 -4.38 -6.17
C ALA A 561 14.84 -4.07 -6.93
N GLY A 562 14.82 -4.30 -8.25
CA GLY A 562 13.65 -4.07 -9.09
C GLY A 562 12.49 -5.06 -8.94
N VAL A 563 12.65 -6.15 -8.17
CA VAL A 563 11.61 -7.16 -7.86
C VAL A 563 11.56 -7.50 -6.37
N ALA A 564 12.00 -6.57 -5.52
CA ALA A 564 12.08 -6.77 -4.06
C ALA A 564 10.71 -7.03 -3.42
N ASN A 565 9.65 -6.42 -3.94
CA ASN A 565 8.25 -6.71 -3.63
C ASN A 565 7.90 -8.19 -3.82
N ALA A 566 8.16 -8.76 -5.00
CA ALA A 566 7.88 -10.16 -5.31
C ALA A 566 8.74 -11.11 -4.46
N ILE A 567 9.99 -10.74 -4.17
CA ILE A 567 10.86 -11.48 -3.24
C ILE A 567 10.25 -11.50 -1.84
N GLY A 568 9.93 -10.32 -1.31
CA GLY A 568 9.30 -10.18 -0.01
C GLY A 568 7.97 -10.89 0.11
N ALA A 569 7.23 -10.99 -1.00
CA ALA A 569 5.96 -11.67 -1.04
C ALA A 569 6.09 -13.17 -0.73
N VAL A 570 7.22 -13.80 -1.01
CA VAL A 570 7.39 -15.25 -0.80
C VAL A 570 8.31 -15.60 0.37
N VAL A 571 9.23 -14.71 0.77
CA VAL A 571 10.15 -14.94 1.90
C VAL A 571 9.55 -14.56 3.26
N GLY A 572 8.33 -13.99 3.26
CA GLY A 572 7.60 -13.65 4.47
C GLY A 572 7.33 -14.86 5.38
N ARG A 573 7.06 -14.58 6.66
CA ARG A 573 6.66 -15.60 7.64
C ARG A 573 5.18 -15.49 7.93
N VAL A 574 4.59 -16.59 8.38
CA VAL A 574 3.22 -16.57 8.91
C VAL A 574 3.31 -16.07 10.35
N THR A 575 2.61 -14.98 10.66
CA THR A 575 2.61 -14.36 12.00
C THR A 575 1.19 -14.05 12.41
N MET A 576 0.75 -14.61 13.54
CA MET A 576 -0.56 -14.33 14.15
C MET A 576 -0.37 -13.69 15.51
N ARG A 577 -1.01 -12.53 15.70
CA ARG A 577 -0.97 -11.79 16.96
C ARG A 577 -2.37 -11.73 17.55
N GLU A 578 -2.45 -12.13 18.80
CA GLU A 578 -3.67 -12.10 19.60
C GLU A 578 -3.44 -11.25 20.84
N SER A 579 -4.41 -10.42 21.19
CA SER A 579 -4.33 -9.59 22.39
C SER A 579 -5.63 -9.62 23.17
N GLY A 580 -5.50 -9.50 24.49
CA GLY A 580 -6.63 -9.48 25.40
C GLY A 580 -6.33 -8.64 26.62
N THR A 581 -7.34 -8.45 27.46
CA THR A 581 -7.26 -7.52 28.58
C THR A 581 -7.73 -8.15 29.88
N VAL A 582 -7.06 -7.77 30.97
CA VAL A 582 -7.51 -7.97 32.35
C VAL A 582 -7.77 -6.62 32.97
N THR A 583 -8.93 -6.44 33.60
CA THR A 583 -9.34 -5.20 34.28
C THR A 583 -9.65 -5.47 35.74
N SER A 584 -9.58 -4.46 36.61
CA SER A 584 -9.96 -4.61 38.03
C SER A 584 -11.22 -3.80 38.37
N PRO A 585 -12.44 -4.38 38.24
CA PRO A 585 -13.69 -3.65 38.52
C PRO A 585 -13.87 -3.28 40.00
N ALA A 586 -13.21 -3.99 40.92
CA ALA A 586 -13.17 -3.69 42.35
C ALA A 586 -11.85 -4.17 42.94
N GLU A 587 -11.43 -3.62 44.07
CA GLU A 587 -10.21 -4.06 44.75
C GLU A 587 -10.25 -5.57 45.06
N GLY A 588 -9.17 -6.28 44.73
CA GLY A 588 -9.08 -7.73 44.90
C GLY A 588 -9.87 -8.55 43.87
N LYS A 589 -10.44 -7.91 42.83
CA LYS A 589 -11.20 -8.58 41.79
C LYS A 589 -10.61 -8.31 40.41
N PHE A 590 -10.12 -9.35 39.74
CA PHE A 590 -9.49 -9.29 38.43
C PHE A 590 -10.38 -9.96 37.39
N ARG A 591 -10.83 -9.19 36.39
CA ARG A 591 -11.73 -9.65 35.33
C ARG A 591 -10.97 -9.89 34.05
N VAL A 592 -11.00 -11.11 33.55
CA VAL A 592 -10.47 -11.51 32.25
C VAL A 592 -11.56 -11.39 31.21
N HIS A 593 -11.29 -10.70 30.11
CA HIS A 593 -12.24 -10.58 28.99
C HIS A 593 -11.92 -11.63 27.91
N LEU A 594 -12.79 -12.63 27.76
CA LEU A 594 -12.65 -13.73 26.79
C LEU A 594 -13.75 -13.66 25.73
N VAL A 595 -13.57 -14.40 24.64
CA VAL A 595 -14.59 -14.52 23.57
C VAL A 595 -15.91 -15.08 24.10
N GLY A 596 -15.85 -16.00 25.08
CA GLY A 596 -17.03 -16.54 25.77
C GLY A 596 -17.63 -15.63 26.84
N GLY A 597 -17.13 -14.40 26.97
CA GLY A 597 -17.55 -13.42 27.97
C GLY A 597 -16.56 -13.26 29.15
N PRO A 598 -16.79 -12.27 30.02
CA PRO A 598 -15.87 -11.97 31.11
C PRO A 598 -15.90 -13.00 32.25
N GLN A 599 -14.75 -13.25 32.87
CA GLN A 599 -14.60 -14.13 34.02
C GLN A 599 -13.82 -13.44 35.15
N ASP A 600 -14.26 -13.61 36.39
CA ASP A 600 -13.70 -12.93 37.56
C ASP A 600 -12.81 -13.84 38.40
N PHE A 601 -11.70 -13.30 38.90
CA PHE A 601 -10.69 -13.97 39.73
C PHE A 601 -10.37 -13.11 40.95
N SER A 602 -9.98 -13.75 42.06
CA SER A 602 -9.51 -13.06 43.27
C SER A 602 -7.99 -12.82 43.28
N ASP A 603 -7.26 -13.38 42.31
CA ASP A 603 -5.81 -13.32 42.20
C ASP A 603 -5.38 -12.84 40.81
N GLN A 604 -4.48 -11.84 40.78
CA GLN A 604 -3.98 -11.22 39.55
C GLN A 604 -3.23 -12.23 38.67
N ASN A 605 -2.39 -13.06 39.27
CA ASN A 605 -1.53 -13.99 38.54
C ASN A 605 -2.36 -15.05 37.83
N SER A 606 -3.40 -15.55 38.50
CA SER A 606 -4.37 -16.50 37.95
C SER A 606 -5.13 -15.92 36.76
N ALA A 607 -5.59 -14.66 36.88
CA ALA A 607 -6.26 -13.96 35.77
C ALA A 607 -5.35 -13.79 34.54
N LEU A 608 -4.10 -13.33 34.76
CA LEU A 608 -3.11 -13.16 33.70
C LEU A 608 -2.71 -14.49 33.05
N ALA A 609 -2.53 -15.55 33.85
CA ALA A 609 -2.17 -16.87 33.36
C ALA A 609 -3.27 -17.49 32.49
N LEU A 610 -4.54 -17.36 32.92
CA LEU A 610 -5.66 -17.84 32.11
C LEU A 610 -5.73 -17.10 30.77
N LEU A 611 -5.63 -15.77 30.80
CA LEU A 611 -5.67 -14.97 29.58
C LEU A 611 -4.53 -15.34 28.63
N GLU A 612 -3.30 -15.41 29.14
CA GLU A 612 -2.14 -15.78 28.31
C GLU A 612 -2.31 -17.18 27.71
N GLN A 613 -2.79 -18.15 28.48
CA GLN A 613 -3.01 -19.51 27.98
C GLN A 613 -4.09 -19.56 26.88
N ALA A 614 -5.18 -18.81 27.05
CA ALA A 614 -6.23 -18.70 26.04
C ALA A 614 -5.69 -18.07 24.74
N LEU A 615 -4.94 -16.97 24.86
CA LEU A 615 -4.33 -16.28 23.72
C LEU A 615 -3.24 -17.13 23.03
N ARG A 616 -2.43 -17.88 23.79
CA ARG A 616 -1.46 -18.84 23.23
C ARG A 616 -2.12 -19.94 22.42
N THR A 617 -3.20 -20.50 22.95
CA THR A 617 -3.96 -21.54 22.26
C THR A 617 -4.56 -21.00 20.97
N LYS A 618 -5.16 -19.81 21.02
CA LYS A 618 -5.75 -19.14 19.86
C LYS A 618 -4.71 -18.75 18.80
N ALA A 619 -3.65 -18.04 19.17
CA ALA A 619 -2.60 -17.61 18.25
C ALA A 619 -1.93 -18.79 17.55
N HIS A 620 -1.68 -19.88 18.28
CA HIS A 620 -1.15 -21.11 17.69
C HIS A 620 -2.12 -21.75 16.69
N ALA A 621 -3.41 -21.85 17.05
CA ALA A 621 -4.44 -22.41 16.18
C ALA A 621 -4.61 -21.56 14.91
N ASP A 622 -4.64 -20.23 15.04
CA ASP A 622 -4.79 -19.31 13.92
C ASP A 622 -3.55 -19.33 13.00
N ALA A 623 -2.34 -19.45 13.55
CA ALA A 623 -1.12 -19.64 12.76
C ALA A 623 -1.12 -20.98 12.02
N ALA A 624 -1.58 -22.06 12.66
CA ALA A 624 -1.71 -23.36 12.01
C ALA A 624 -2.76 -23.35 10.88
N ALA A 625 -3.91 -22.69 11.11
CA ALA A 625 -4.96 -22.50 10.11
C ALA A 625 -4.50 -21.62 8.95
N ALA A 626 -3.59 -20.67 9.21
CA ALA A 626 -2.92 -19.86 8.20
C ALA A 626 -1.88 -20.62 7.37
N GLY A 627 -1.67 -21.91 7.66
CA GLY A 627 -0.72 -22.74 6.92
C GLY A 627 0.70 -22.68 7.47
N ALA A 628 0.91 -22.29 8.73
CA ALA A 628 2.23 -22.34 9.35
C ALA A 628 2.67 -23.77 9.72
N ALA A 629 3.98 -23.98 9.67
CA ALA A 629 4.74 -25.07 10.27
C ALA A 629 5.80 -24.50 11.22
N ASP A 630 6.31 -25.34 12.14
CA ASP A 630 7.33 -24.97 13.14
C ASP A 630 6.98 -23.71 13.95
N ILE A 631 5.76 -23.68 14.48
CA ILE A 631 5.19 -22.50 15.13
C ILE A 631 5.88 -22.25 16.48
N GLN A 632 6.39 -21.04 16.67
CA GLN A 632 6.92 -20.53 17.93
C GLN A 632 5.96 -19.49 18.51
N VAL A 633 5.72 -19.55 19.81
CA VAL A 633 4.76 -18.66 20.50
C VAL A 633 5.44 -17.87 21.62
N THR A 634 5.42 -16.55 21.51
CA THR A 634 5.94 -15.60 22.51
C THR A 634 4.81 -14.76 23.10
N ALA A 635 4.92 -14.40 24.37
CA ALA A 635 3.92 -13.58 25.06
C ALA A 635 4.57 -12.39 25.77
N GLN A 636 3.89 -11.25 25.74
CA GLN A 636 4.27 -10.03 26.45
C GLN A 636 3.09 -9.56 27.30
N ARG A 637 3.39 -9.08 28.50
CA ARG A 637 2.42 -8.50 29.42
C ARG A 637 2.77 -7.02 29.64
N ASP A 638 1.83 -6.14 29.34
CA ASP A 638 1.89 -4.72 29.71
C ASP A 638 0.92 -4.52 30.88
N ILE A 639 1.47 -4.26 32.08
CA ILE A 639 0.70 -4.12 33.32
C ILE A 639 0.75 -2.67 33.74
N ARG A 640 -0.42 -2.05 33.87
CA ARG A 640 -0.57 -0.67 34.33
C ARG A 640 -1.00 -0.66 35.78
N THR A 641 -0.19 -0.02 36.61
CA THR A 641 -0.46 0.22 38.02
C THR A 641 -0.61 1.71 38.30
N ALA A 642 -1.40 2.06 39.30
CA ALA A 642 -1.54 3.42 39.81
C ALA A 642 -1.06 3.48 41.26
N GLY A 643 -0.23 4.46 41.59
CA GLY A 643 0.20 4.70 42.97
C GLY A 643 -0.90 5.40 43.77
N VAL A 644 -1.45 4.73 44.78
CA VAL A 644 -2.40 5.32 45.74
C VAL A 644 -1.87 5.06 47.15
N GLU A 645 -1.61 6.11 47.91
CA GLU A 645 -1.22 6.03 49.34
C GLU A 645 -0.07 5.02 49.63
N ASN A 646 1.03 5.08 48.87
CA ASN A 646 2.17 4.15 48.94
C ASN A 646 1.90 2.69 48.54
N ARG A 647 0.78 2.39 47.86
CA ARG A 647 0.49 1.08 47.27
C ARG A 647 0.33 1.19 45.76
N GLU A 648 0.86 0.20 45.04
CA GLU A 648 0.57 0.03 43.62
C GLU A 648 -0.75 -0.73 43.45
N VAL A 649 -1.74 -0.06 42.87
CA VAL A 649 -3.05 -0.65 42.58
C VAL A 649 -3.08 -1.05 41.11
N PHE A 650 -3.43 -2.29 40.83
CA PHE A 650 -3.63 -2.77 39.47
C PHE A 650 -4.79 -2.02 38.81
N VAL A 651 -4.54 -1.43 37.64
CA VAL A 651 -5.57 -0.75 36.84
C VAL A 651 -6.06 -1.68 35.74
N GLU A 652 -5.14 -2.06 34.87
CA GLU A 652 -5.39 -2.96 33.76
C GLU A 652 -4.10 -3.66 33.33
N ALA A 653 -4.26 -4.78 32.63
CA ALA A 653 -3.16 -5.39 31.91
C ALA A 653 -3.60 -5.78 30.51
N ILE A 654 -2.70 -5.62 29.56
CA ILE A 654 -2.82 -6.09 28.19
C ILE A 654 -1.84 -7.25 28.02
N VAL A 655 -2.35 -8.40 27.62
CA VAL A 655 -1.52 -9.55 27.24
C VAL A 655 -1.54 -9.65 25.74
N THR A 656 -0.37 -9.67 25.12
CA THR A 656 -0.21 -9.85 23.67
C THR A 656 0.60 -11.12 23.43
N VAL A 657 0.09 -11.99 22.58
CA VAL A 657 0.72 -13.25 22.19
C VAL A 657 0.95 -13.25 20.68
N GLU A 658 2.15 -13.60 20.27
CA GLU A 658 2.56 -13.70 18.86
C GLU A 658 2.98 -15.14 18.56
N ALA A 659 2.37 -15.74 17.55
CA ALA A 659 2.71 -17.05 17.00
C ALA A 659 3.31 -16.88 15.62
N THR A 660 4.56 -17.32 15.41
CA THR A 660 5.28 -17.19 14.14
C THR A 660 5.75 -18.54 13.62
N GLY A 661 5.58 -18.81 12.34
CA GLY A 661 6.04 -20.04 11.68
C GLY A 661 6.41 -19.83 10.22
N ARG A 662 6.89 -20.90 9.56
CA ARG A 662 7.14 -20.91 8.10
C ARG A 662 5.88 -21.38 7.37
N PRO A 663 5.57 -20.87 6.18
CA PRO A 663 4.47 -21.41 5.38
C PRO A 663 4.73 -22.89 5.02
N ARG A 664 3.71 -23.73 5.09
CA ARG A 664 3.77 -25.13 4.64
C ARG A 664 4.01 -25.15 3.13
N VAL A 665 5.03 -25.89 2.72
CA VAL A 665 5.31 -26.17 1.31
C VAL A 665 4.62 -27.47 0.89
N ALA A 666 4.25 -27.59 -0.38
CA ALA A 666 3.80 -28.85 -0.94
C ALA A 666 4.90 -29.92 -0.75
N VAL A 667 4.50 -31.09 -0.25
CA VAL A 667 5.39 -32.26 -0.20
C VAL A 667 5.26 -32.97 -1.53
N GLY A 668 6.36 -33.00 -2.30
CA GLY A 668 6.43 -33.66 -3.60
C GLY A 668 6.30 -35.17 -3.54
#